data_AF-A0A6I7QA73-F1
#
_entry.id   AF-A0A6I7QA73-F1
#
_cell.length_a   1.000
_cell.length_b   1.000
_cell.length_c   1.000
_cell.angle_alpha   90.00
_cell.angle_beta   90.00
_cell.angle_gamma   90.00
#
_symmetry.space_group_name_H-M   'P 1'
#
loop_
_entity.id
_entity.type
_entity.pdbx_description
1 polymer ?
#
loop_
_entity_poly.entity_id
_entity_poly.type
_entity_poly.pdbx_seq_one_letter_code
_entity_poly.pdbx_strand_id
1 'polypeptide(L)'
;MIIKGFSSSGMYIISLLFLFLIFNESSFAGQALPLNVQQNSQPGQPVEGTLNIIAIMVEFQPDDNRFTSGNGTFSPGSIPYLENPGTPVDALPHDRGYFEAHLEFAKNYFERMSGNLLEINYQVLPDVYRLPNPMETYSPIGESPALNPLAELAKDAWEMVQQSGGLNINLNTFQNTAFIIFHAGIGRDIELTGTTLDRTPQDIPSVYLSRDAIARLLDDPTFSGFPIDNGNVLVNNTLILPRTLSRSGEDVTGAQFVLPLSINGMVTAQIGSHLGLPDLFNTETGESGIGRFGLMDGAGIFAYNGLFPPELSAWEKKWLGWSEPFLVNPDRQPPVNLAAASLRQNNSVARVSISNDEYFLIENRHRDPDGSGVTLTIRRPDGTFTEQTFTNSDIAFTQQETGFDRLLEPGVITNVSNYDFALPGGLDTGADRTAGTEDDRELNGGILIWHIDESVIRQKLGNEGINSNPNRRAVNLQEADGARDIGRPVSLGFFTNEINGSPFDFWWSNNNATVITQTGNITLYQNRFGPDTTPDNSSNSGAPSYFELFDFSDNLPTASFRIRPVNPFSDLYELMDSRSDISVETFTQNSDSYWKRFPLSLIPIQYNGQVSVLIPGRNGLQLYDPFEQDLFEQSYLTSSLQQPVANGDNGLFTAAPNPLLSGSPMDVELFNTAGNSFNPMGSFSADANRGFLSMPESGLIDMDGTPFRYEIDTGTLIESENGTIFRSEKIGTYRSLIRDRTLELIFPGGTASHSILDDGAFKRMHTGIINKENDEIIFYLLLDGKLSIFTSESGYENEIILAESGFIDWPAIVDFNGDGNPDFLFVD
;
A
#
# COMPACT_ATOMS: atom_id res chain seq x y z
N MET A 1 9.42 -10.43 43.94
CA MET A 1 10.48 -10.02 44.88
C MET A 1 11.17 -8.85 44.19
N ILE A 2 10.70 -7.61 44.32
CA ILE A 2 10.95 -6.66 45.41
C ILE A 2 9.77 -5.68 45.44
N ILE A 3 8.98 -5.69 46.51
CA ILE A 3 8.08 -4.58 46.89
C ILE A 3 8.35 -4.37 48.37
N LYS A 4 9.03 -3.26 48.71
CA LYS A 4 9.04 -2.67 50.06
C LYS A 4 9.75 -1.33 49.99
N GLY A 5 9.00 -0.25 50.22
CA GLY A 5 9.59 1.04 50.61
C GLY A 5 8.91 2.27 50.07
N PHE A 6 7.65 2.53 50.43
CA PHE A 6 7.17 3.91 50.54
C PHE A 6 6.31 4.05 51.79
N SER A 7 6.89 4.72 52.80
CA SER A 7 6.21 5.22 53.98
C SER A 7 6.18 6.75 53.94
N SER A 8 4.98 7.28 54.09
CA SER A 8 4.62 8.59 54.65
C SER A 8 5.27 9.85 54.06
N SER A 9 4.52 10.57 53.22
CA SER A 9 3.95 11.89 53.56
C SER A 9 3.25 12.52 52.35
N GLY A 10 1.98 12.94 52.51
CA GLY A 10 1.37 13.97 51.65
C GLY A 10 0.41 13.48 50.57
N MET A 11 -0.81 13.20 51.00
CA MET A 11 -2.08 13.07 50.26
C MET A 11 -2.19 14.01 49.02
N TYR A 12 -1.86 13.54 47.79
CA TYR A 12 -2.32 14.04 46.46
C TYR A 12 -1.82 13.13 45.29
N ILE A 13 -1.68 11.81 45.48
CA ILE A 13 -1.04 10.92 44.46
C ILE A 13 -1.97 9.77 43.99
N ILE A 14 -3.21 9.66 44.49
CA ILE A 14 -4.09 8.52 44.16
C ILE A 14 -5.08 8.84 43.01
N SER A 15 -5.13 10.07 42.50
CA SER A 15 -5.93 10.41 41.30
C SER A 15 -5.14 10.43 39.97
N LEU A 16 -3.81 10.24 39.99
CA LEU A 16 -3.00 10.21 38.76
C LEU A 16 -2.84 8.82 38.13
N LEU A 17 -3.13 7.74 38.87
CA LEU A 17 -2.91 6.37 38.40
C LEU A 17 -3.98 5.86 37.40
N PHE A 18 -5.06 6.61 37.20
CA PHE A 18 -6.07 6.34 36.17
C PHE A 18 -6.06 7.37 35.02
N LEU A 19 -5.19 8.37 35.07
CA LEU A 19 -4.94 9.29 33.95
C LEU A 19 -4.07 8.63 32.85
N PHE A 20 -3.41 7.51 33.18
CA PHE A 20 -2.38 6.84 32.39
C PHE A 20 -2.88 5.91 31.28
N LEU A 21 -4.18 5.91 30.94
CA LEU A 21 -4.75 4.80 30.18
C LEU A 21 -5.34 5.10 28.80
N ILE A 22 -5.43 6.35 28.32
CA ILE A 22 -5.91 6.61 26.94
C ILE A 22 -5.30 7.89 26.32
N PHE A 23 -3.97 8.02 26.30
CA PHE A 23 -3.30 8.86 25.31
C PHE A 23 -2.20 8.03 24.67
N ASN A 24 -2.64 7.05 23.88
CA ASN A 24 -1.80 6.27 23.01
C ASN A 24 -1.70 7.01 21.66
N GLU A 25 -0.49 7.22 21.13
CA GLU A 25 -0.26 7.74 19.77
C GLU A 25 -0.97 6.90 18.69
N SER A 26 -1.37 5.68 19.01
CA SER A 26 -2.16 4.77 18.18
C SER A 26 -3.67 5.07 18.11
N SER A 27 -4.16 6.11 18.80
CA SER A 27 -5.56 6.56 18.67
C SER A 27 -5.78 7.50 17.47
N PHE A 28 -4.70 7.90 16.79
CA PHE A 28 -4.73 8.73 15.59
C PHE A 28 -4.55 7.88 14.32
N ALA A 29 -5.32 6.80 14.20
CA ALA A 29 -5.61 6.25 12.87
C ALA A 29 -6.69 7.15 12.25
N GLY A 30 -6.26 8.16 11.52
CA GLY A 30 -7.16 8.98 10.72
C GLY A 30 -7.75 8.13 9.60
N GLN A 31 -9.00 7.69 9.71
CA GLN A 31 -9.74 7.24 8.54
C GLN A 31 -10.05 8.48 7.68
N ALA A 32 -9.13 8.84 6.79
CA ALA A 32 -9.52 9.52 5.58
C ALA A 32 -10.39 8.53 4.79
N LEU A 33 -11.67 8.85 4.64
CA LEU A 33 -12.58 7.99 3.88
C LEU A 33 -12.04 7.83 2.44
N PRO A 34 -12.06 6.61 1.88
CA PRO A 34 -11.58 6.31 0.52
C PRO A 34 -12.41 7.06 -0.50
N LEU A 35 -11.99 8.26 -0.90
CA LEU A 35 -12.80 9.08 -1.82
C LEU A 35 -12.03 9.77 -2.93
N ASN A 36 -10.72 9.56 -3.02
CA ASN A 36 -9.95 10.05 -4.14
C ASN A 36 -10.23 9.24 -5.40
N VAL A 37 -11.31 9.62 -6.08
CA VAL A 37 -11.58 9.23 -7.46
C VAL A 37 -10.72 10.15 -8.34
N GLN A 38 -9.50 9.73 -8.61
CA GLN A 38 -8.53 10.56 -9.32
C GLN A 38 -8.79 10.69 -10.82
N GLN A 39 -8.32 11.81 -11.38
CA GLN A 39 -8.14 12.00 -12.82
C GLN A 39 -6.97 11.16 -13.35
N ASN A 40 -7.06 10.82 -14.64
CA ASN A 40 -5.92 10.43 -15.48
C ASN A 40 -4.95 11.61 -15.63
N SER A 41 -4.16 11.97 -14.61
CA SER A 41 -2.91 12.67 -14.86
C SER A 41 -2.02 11.70 -15.63
N GLN A 42 -1.69 12.05 -16.88
CA GLN A 42 -0.73 11.28 -17.66
C GLN A 42 0.60 11.27 -16.90
N PRO A 43 1.17 10.10 -16.58
CA PRO A 43 2.47 10.03 -15.92
C PRO A 43 3.51 10.83 -16.70
N GLY A 44 4.20 11.76 -16.04
CA GLY A 44 5.42 12.40 -16.58
C GLY A 44 5.30 13.81 -17.16
N GLN A 45 4.26 14.59 -16.86
CA GLN A 45 4.31 16.06 -17.03
C GLN A 45 4.46 16.75 -15.67
N PRO A 46 5.49 17.59 -15.46
CA PRO A 46 5.64 18.34 -14.23
C PRO A 46 4.43 19.22 -13.93
N VAL A 47 4.01 19.25 -12.66
CA VAL A 47 2.98 20.15 -12.17
C VAL A 47 3.60 21.53 -11.97
N GLU A 48 3.38 22.44 -12.91
CA GLU A 48 3.97 23.78 -12.92
C GLU A 48 2.95 24.88 -13.26
N GLY A 49 3.36 26.14 -13.09
CA GLY A 49 2.54 27.32 -13.40
C GLY A 49 1.76 27.81 -12.19
N THR A 50 0.49 28.20 -12.39
CA THR A 50 -0.35 28.76 -11.33
C THR A 50 -1.52 27.83 -11.03
N LEU A 51 -1.71 27.47 -9.76
CA LEU A 51 -2.96 26.92 -9.24
C LEU A 51 -3.78 28.05 -8.64
N ASN A 52 -5.01 28.21 -9.11
CA ASN A 52 -5.97 29.12 -8.51
C ASN A 52 -6.87 28.36 -7.53
N ILE A 53 -7.17 28.94 -6.37
CA ILE A 53 -8.07 28.36 -5.37
C ILE A 53 -9.22 29.32 -5.13
N ILE A 54 -10.45 28.87 -5.41
CA ILE A 54 -11.67 29.60 -5.06
C ILE A 54 -12.40 28.85 -3.97
N ALA A 55 -12.50 29.46 -2.80
CA ALA A 55 -13.13 28.87 -1.63
C ALA A 55 -14.41 29.61 -1.26
N ILE A 56 -15.40 28.87 -0.75
CA ILE A 56 -16.64 29.40 -0.18
C ILE A 56 -16.84 28.86 1.23
N MET A 57 -17.60 29.60 2.04
CA MET A 57 -18.07 29.11 3.34
C MET A 57 -19.53 28.70 3.20
N VAL A 58 -19.89 27.52 3.70
CA VAL A 58 -21.27 27.02 3.67
C VAL A 58 -21.75 26.62 5.05
N GLU A 59 -23.02 26.87 5.32
CA GLU A 59 -23.70 26.41 6.52
C GLU A 59 -25.00 25.68 6.17
N PHE A 60 -25.52 24.93 7.13
CA PHE A 60 -26.70 24.10 6.96
C PHE A 60 -27.93 24.76 7.57
N GLN A 61 -29.11 24.16 7.36
CA GLN A 61 -30.27 24.50 8.17
C GLN A 61 -29.97 24.15 9.64
N PRO A 62 -30.16 25.09 10.60
CA PRO A 62 -29.85 24.82 11.99
C PRO A 62 -30.69 23.70 12.57
N ASP A 63 -30.07 22.80 13.31
CA ASP A 63 -30.71 21.68 14.01
C ASP A 63 -30.10 21.48 15.42
N ASP A 64 -30.64 20.50 16.15
CA ASP A 64 -30.14 20.03 17.45
C ASP A 64 -29.76 18.55 17.42
N ASN A 65 -29.34 18.03 16.25
CA ASN A 65 -29.02 16.63 16.09
C ASN A 65 -27.76 16.26 16.89
N ARG A 66 -27.90 15.33 17.83
CA ARG A 66 -26.79 14.85 18.67
C ARG A 66 -25.71 14.05 17.93
N PHE A 67 -25.95 13.64 16.69
CA PHE A 67 -25.04 12.86 15.86
C PHE A 67 -24.23 13.72 14.89
N THR A 68 -24.47 15.02 14.88
CA THR A 68 -23.66 16.05 14.23
C THR A 68 -23.03 16.94 15.30
N SER A 69 -21.93 17.60 14.96
CA SER A 69 -21.24 18.52 15.86
C SER A 69 -21.77 19.94 15.70
N GLY A 70 -22.33 20.46 16.80
CA GLY A 70 -22.91 21.78 16.82
C GLY A 70 -24.26 21.85 16.11
N ASN A 71 -24.68 23.05 15.72
CA ASN A 71 -25.99 23.27 15.08
C ASN A 71 -25.90 23.48 13.55
N GLY A 72 -24.76 23.14 12.92
CA GLY A 72 -24.57 23.31 11.49
C GLY A 72 -24.36 24.75 10.99
N THR A 73 -24.05 25.73 11.85
CA THR A 73 -23.80 27.14 11.44
C THR A 73 -22.46 27.70 11.90
N PHE A 74 -22.05 28.83 11.31
CA PHE A 74 -20.85 29.59 11.72
C PHE A 74 -21.09 30.57 12.87
N SER A 75 -22.31 30.65 13.39
CA SER A 75 -22.66 31.60 14.46
C SER A 75 -21.88 31.33 15.77
N PRO A 76 -21.66 32.34 16.62
CA PRO A 76 -21.09 32.14 17.96
C PRO A 76 -21.95 31.17 18.79
N GLY A 77 -21.30 30.27 19.52
CA GLY A 77 -21.97 29.24 20.32
C GLY A 77 -22.53 28.07 19.52
N SER A 78 -22.33 28.03 18.20
CA SER A 78 -22.71 26.88 17.37
C SER A 78 -21.89 25.64 17.70
N ILE A 79 -20.64 25.80 18.15
CA ILE A 79 -19.79 24.72 18.68
C ILE A 79 -19.22 25.18 20.04
N PRO A 80 -19.99 25.06 21.15
CA PRO A 80 -19.72 25.73 22.42
C PRO A 80 -18.34 25.50 23.03
N TYR A 81 -17.75 24.32 22.80
CA TYR A 81 -16.46 23.95 23.38
C TYR A 81 -15.29 24.73 22.76
N LEU A 82 -15.47 25.30 21.56
CA LEU A 82 -14.47 26.18 20.95
C LEU A 82 -14.41 27.57 21.63
N GLU A 83 -15.51 28.02 22.24
CA GLU A 83 -15.50 29.23 23.07
C GLU A 83 -15.09 28.96 24.51
N ASN A 84 -15.50 27.82 25.09
CA ASN A 84 -15.16 27.44 26.45
C ASN A 84 -15.10 25.91 26.61
N PRO A 85 -13.92 25.31 26.88
CA PRO A 85 -12.69 25.97 27.33
C PRO A 85 -11.88 26.67 26.23
N GLY A 86 -12.15 26.39 24.95
CA GLY A 86 -11.38 26.91 23.82
C GLY A 86 -10.02 26.24 23.64
N THR A 87 -9.29 26.67 22.60
CA THR A 87 -7.98 26.13 22.20
C THR A 87 -7.09 27.23 21.60
N PRO A 88 -5.75 27.18 21.82
CA PRO A 88 -4.81 28.04 21.09
C PRO A 88 -4.64 27.61 19.63
N VAL A 89 -4.74 26.31 19.34
CA VAL A 89 -4.70 25.79 17.96
C VAL A 89 -5.98 26.17 17.25
N ASP A 90 -5.85 26.77 16.06
CA ASP A 90 -6.97 27.20 15.24
C ASP A 90 -7.97 28.04 16.06
N ALA A 91 -7.44 29.00 16.83
CA ALA A 91 -8.25 29.81 17.75
C ALA A 91 -9.32 30.64 17.02
N LEU A 92 -10.49 30.82 17.67
CA LEU A 92 -11.57 31.67 17.15
C LEU A 92 -11.12 33.13 16.94
N PRO A 93 -11.71 33.86 15.97
CA PRO A 93 -12.90 33.51 15.18
C PRO A 93 -12.59 32.67 13.94
N HIS A 94 -13.49 31.74 13.60
CA HIS A 94 -13.44 30.96 12.35
C HIS A 94 -14.22 31.65 11.24
N ASP A 95 -13.71 32.80 10.81
CA ASP A 95 -14.28 33.61 9.74
C ASP A 95 -13.49 33.44 8.43
N ARG A 96 -13.74 34.33 7.47
CA ARG A 96 -12.99 34.36 6.21
C ARG A 96 -11.47 34.44 6.43
N GLY A 97 -11.01 35.25 7.39
CA GLY A 97 -9.59 35.43 7.66
C GLY A 97 -8.94 34.15 8.17
N TYR A 98 -9.67 33.37 8.97
CA TYR A 98 -9.24 32.05 9.42
C TYR A 98 -9.00 31.08 8.25
N PHE A 99 -9.96 30.94 7.33
CA PHE A 99 -9.77 30.07 6.16
C PHE A 99 -8.69 30.57 5.20
N GLU A 100 -8.56 31.89 5.01
CA GLU A 100 -7.45 32.47 4.26
C GLU A 100 -6.09 32.15 4.88
N ALA A 101 -5.99 31.96 6.20
CA ALA A 101 -4.75 31.57 6.87
C ALA A 101 -4.36 30.11 6.56
N HIS A 102 -5.31 29.19 6.50
CA HIS A 102 -5.05 27.81 6.09
C HIS A 102 -4.67 27.70 4.60
N LEU A 103 -5.26 28.54 3.74
CA LEU A 103 -4.86 28.59 2.32
C LEU A 103 -3.47 29.23 2.15
N GLU A 104 -3.12 30.22 2.98
CA GLU A 104 -1.75 30.75 3.05
C GLU A 104 -0.74 29.68 3.48
N PHE A 105 -1.11 28.82 4.45
CA PHE A 105 -0.30 27.66 4.82
C PHE A 105 -0.06 26.72 3.64
N ALA A 106 -1.12 26.32 2.94
CA ALA A 106 -1.01 25.41 1.80
C ALA A 106 -0.19 26.05 0.65
N LYS A 107 -0.37 27.36 0.41
CA LYS A 107 0.47 28.13 -0.52
C LYS A 107 1.95 28.01 -0.15
N ASN A 108 2.32 28.37 1.08
CA ASN A 108 3.71 28.33 1.55
C ASN A 108 4.29 26.92 1.49
N TYR A 109 3.48 25.89 1.78
CA TYR A 109 3.88 24.49 1.64
C TYR A 109 4.22 24.14 0.18
N PHE A 110 3.27 24.27 -0.75
CA PHE A 110 3.45 23.79 -2.13
C PHE A 110 4.42 24.65 -2.96
N GLU A 111 4.47 25.96 -2.75
CA GLU A 111 5.50 26.82 -3.38
C GLU A 111 6.90 26.37 -2.92
N ARG A 112 7.06 26.01 -1.64
CA ARG A 112 8.33 25.46 -1.12
C ARG A 112 8.64 24.04 -1.62
N MET A 113 7.65 23.14 -1.68
CA MET A 113 7.87 21.76 -2.15
C MET A 113 8.18 21.69 -3.64
N SER A 114 7.58 22.56 -4.44
CA SER A 114 7.80 22.63 -5.89
C SER A 114 9.06 23.39 -6.29
N GLY A 115 9.78 23.99 -5.34
CA GLY A 115 10.91 24.88 -5.66
C GLY A 115 10.46 26.13 -6.45
N ASN A 116 9.24 26.60 -6.21
CA ASN A 116 8.54 27.66 -6.94
C ASN A 116 8.21 27.34 -8.41
N LEU A 117 8.15 26.05 -8.79
CA LEU A 117 7.58 25.65 -10.09
C LEU A 117 6.06 25.82 -10.13
N LEU A 118 5.39 25.73 -8.98
CA LEU A 118 3.97 25.98 -8.80
C LEU A 118 3.77 27.21 -7.92
N GLU A 119 3.00 28.18 -8.40
CA GLU A 119 2.50 29.34 -7.65
C GLU A 119 1.04 29.10 -7.24
N ILE A 120 0.66 29.47 -6.02
CA ILE A 120 -0.73 29.36 -5.55
C ILE A 120 -1.33 30.75 -5.33
N ASN A 121 -2.44 31.00 -6.02
CA ASN A 121 -3.32 32.14 -5.78
C ASN A 121 -4.62 31.65 -5.15
N TYR A 122 -5.11 32.32 -4.11
CA TYR A 122 -6.34 31.91 -3.46
C TYR A 122 -7.27 33.08 -3.15
N GLN A 123 -8.57 32.80 -3.11
CA GLN A 123 -9.60 33.73 -2.67
C GLN A 123 -10.72 32.97 -1.96
N VAL A 124 -11.05 33.39 -0.74
CA VAL A 124 -12.29 32.99 -0.05
C VAL A 124 -13.36 34.04 -0.35
N LEU A 125 -14.51 33.62 -0.87
CA LEU A 125 -15.63 34.51 -1.12
C LEU A 125 -16.22 35.05 0.21
N PRO A 126 -16.73 36.29 0.24
CA PRO A 126 -17.09 36.95 1.50
C PRO A 126 -18.36 36.42 2.16
N ASP A 127 -19.26 35.82 1.39
CA ASP A 127 -20.57 35.39 1.89
C ASP A 127 -20.50 33.97 2.47
N VAL A 128 -21.36 33.72 3.45
CA VAL A 128 -21.66 32.38 3.96
C VAL A 128 -22.96 31.91 3.31
N TYR A 129 -22.90 30.83 2.55
CA TYR A 129 -24.05 30.31 1.80
C TYR A 129 -24.78 29.24 2.61
N ARG A 130 -26.08 29.45 2.85
CA ARG A 130 -26.89 28.49 3.59
C ARG A 130 -27.53 27.47 2.66
N LEU A 131 -27.22 26.19 2.88
CA LEU A 131 -27.76 25.06 2.13
C LEU A 131 -29.24 24.79 2.48
N PRO A 132 -30.01 24.16 1.57
CA PRO A 132 -31.43 23.92 1.78
C PRO A 132 -31.75 22.89 2.86
N ASN A 133 -30.81 21.98 3.18
CA ASN A 133 -31.03 20.87 4.10
C ASN A 133 -30.14 20.95 5.36
N PRO A 134 -30.52 20.26 6.46
CA PRO A 134 -29.65 20.04 7.60
C PRO A 134 -28.43 19.15 7.25
N MET A 135 -27.37 19.22 8.06
CA MET A 135 -26.08 18.55 7.78
C MET A 135 -26.22 17.04 7.56
N GLU A 136 -27.05 16.37 8.38
CA GLU A 136 -27.28 14.92 8.32
C GLU A 136 -27.74 14.40 6.95
N THR A 137 -28.34 15.27 6.13
CA THR A 137 -28.82 14.92 4.78
C THR A 137 -27.67 14.56 3.85
N TYR A 138 -26.51 15.17 4.07
CA TYR A 138 -25.32 15.02 3.22
C TYR A 138 -24.32 13.98 3.76
N SER A 139 -24.55 13.41 4.93
CA SER A 139 -23.69 12.39 5.54
C SER A 139 -24.52 11.31 6.26
N PRO A 140 -25.20 10.43 5.50
CA PRO A 140 -25.96 9.33 6.09
C PRO A 140 -25.04 8.29 6.74
N ILE A 141 -25.60 7.54 7.70
CA ILE A 141 -24.92 6.45 8.41
C ILE A 141 -25.24 5.09 7.79
N GLY A 142 -24.31 4.13 7.89
CA GLY A 142 -24.48 2.73 7.45
C GLY A 142 -23.15 1.98 7.46
N GLU A 143 -23.17 0.67 7.20
CA GLU A 143 -21.94 -0.16 7.08
C GLU A 143 -21.13 0.19 5.83
N SER A 144 -21.77 0.73 4.80
CA SER A 144 -21.14 1.27 3.59
C SER A 144 -21.97 2.46 3.11
N PRO A 145 -21.84 3.64 3.74
CA PRO A 145 -22.69 4.78 3.42
C PRO A 145 -22.45 5.22 1.97
N ALA A 146 -23.53 5.48 1.24
CA ALA A 146 -23.44 5.98 -0.12
C ALA A 146 -22.77 7.36 -0.15
N LEU A 147 -21.99 7.61 -1.20
CA LEU A 147 -21.18 8.83 -1.35
C LEU A 147 -21.86 9.90 -2.20
N ASN A 148 -22.94 9.52 -2.90
CA ASN A 148 -23.78 10.43 -3.70
C ASN A 148 -24.21 11.69 -2.92
N PRO A 149 -24.54 11.64 -1.61
CA PRO A 149 -24.89 12.83 -0.85
C PRO A 149 -23.79 13.90 -0.77
N LEU A 150 -22.50 13.55 -0.90
CA LEU A 150 -21.41 14.52 -0.95
C LEU A 150 -21.38 15.27 -2.28
N ALA A 151 -21.73 14.61 -3.38
CA ALA A 151 -21.90 15.27 -4.68
C ALA A 151 -23.14 16.18 -4.68
N GLU A 152 -24.22 15.79 -3.99
CA GLU A 152 -25.38 16.66 -3.78
C GLU A 152 -25.04 17.86 -2.88
N LEU A 153 -24.18 17.70 -1.86
CA LEU A 153 -23.66 18.84 -1.08
C LEU A 153 -22.93 19.83 -1.98
N ALA A 154 -22.00 19.35 -2.80
CA ALA A 154 -21.27 20.19 -3.74
C ALA A 154 -22.24 20.92 -4.69
N LYS A 155 -23.21 20.20 -5.26
CA LYS A 155 -24.22 20.77 -6.14
C LYS A 155 -25.05 21.86 -5.45
N ASP A 156 -25.64 21.58 -4.29
CA ASP A 156 -26.44 22.54 -3.54
C ASP A 156 -25.63 23.79 -3.18
N ALA A 157 -24.37 23.61 -2.78
CA ALA A 157 -23.47 24.72 -2.45
C ALA A 157 -23.20 25.63 -3.66
N TRP A 158 -22.82 25.05 -4.80
CA TRP A 158 -22.51 25.84 -6.00
C TRP A 158 -23.78 26.45 -6.63
N GLU A 159 -24.95 25.82 -6.49
CA GLU A 159 -26.24 26.41 -6.86
C GLU A 159 -26.57 27.65 -5.99
N MET A 160 -26.31 27.60 -4.67
CA MET A 160 -26.48 28.78 -3.81
C MET A 160 -25.54 29.93 -4.21
N VAL A 161 -24.29 29.61 -4.57
CA VAL A 161 -23.33 30.60 -5.09
C VAL A 161 -23.83 31.22 -6.41
N GLN A 162 -24.34 30.39 -7.32
CA GLN A 162 -24.91 30.84 -8.59
C GLN A 162 -26.09 31.80 -8.39
N GLN A 163 -26.98 31.48 -7.45
CA GLN A 163 -28.17 32.28 -7.16
C GLN A 163 -27.85 33.66 -6.57
N SER A 164 -26.77 33.79 -5.80
CA SER A 164 -26.33 35.09 -5.27
C SER A 164 -25.90 36.07 -6.37
N GLY A 165 -25.38 35.56 -7.50
CA GLY A 165 -24.98 36.34 -8.67
C GLY A 165 -23.83 37.34 -8.41
N GLY A 166 -23.23 37.86 -9.50
CA GLY A 166 -22.26 38.96 -9.43
C GLY A 166 -21.04 38.68 -8.55
N LEU A 167 -20.28 37.62 -8.86
CA LEU A 167 -19.14 37.23 -8.04
C LEU A 167 -17.95 38.16 -8.30
N ASN A 168 -17.41 38.78 -7.26
CA ASN A 168 -16.17 39.53 -7.35
C ASN A 168 -14.98 38.58 -7.25
N ILE A 169 -14.72 37.84 -8.32
CA ILE A 169 -13.57 36.93 -8.41
C ILE A 169 -12.38 37.70 -8.97
N ASN A 170 -11.34 37.87 -8.16
CA ASN A 170 -10.12 38.60 -8.53
C ASN A 170 -9.12 37.68 -9.25
N LEU A 171 -9.59 36.88 -10.21
CA LEU A 171 -8.75 36.00 -11.02
C LEU A 171 -8.84 36.37 -12.50
N ASN A 172 -7.68 36.43 -13.16
CA ASN A 172 -7.60 36.73 -14.58
C ASN A 172 -7.91 35.51 -15.47
N THR A 173 -7.84 34.29 -14.93
CA THR A 173 -8.11 33.02 -15.61
C THR A 173 -8.59 31.96 -14.61
N PHE A 174 -9.39 31.01 -15.07
CA PHE A 174 -9.84 29.85 -14.31
C PHE A 174 -9.17 28.54 -14.77
N GLN A 175 -8.10 28.65 -15.56
CA GLN A 175 -7.24 27.50 -15.86
C GLN A 175 -6.60 26.99 -14.56
N ASN A 176 -6.59 25.66 -14.39
CA ASN A 176 -6.05 24.98 -13.20
C ASN A 176 -6.60 25.58 -11.89
N THR A 177 -7.90 25.35 -11.64
CA THR A 177 -8.60 25.89 -10.46
C THR A 177 -9.09 24.77 -9.55
N ALA A 178 -8.70 24.83 -8.28
CA ALA A 178 -9.31 24.06 -7.20
C ALA A 178 -10.46 24.85 -6.59
N PHE A 179 -11.63 24.23 -6.45
CA PHE A 179 -12.77 24.84 -5.79
C PHE A 179 -12.98 24.20 -4.43
N ILE A 180 -13.09 25.02 -3.38
CA ILE A 180 -13.15 24.55 -1.99
C ILE A 180 -14.47 24.99 -1.34
N ILE A 181 -15.08 24.07 -0.62
CA ILE A 181 -16.20 24.30 0.27
C ILE A 181 -15.69 24.12 1.70
N PHE A 182 -15.65 25.20 2.48
CA PHE A 182 -15.49 25.13 3.93
C PHE A 182 -16.87 25.06 4.59
N HIS A 183 -17.23 23.92 5.16
CA HIS A 183 -18.54 23.73 5.78
C HIS A 183 -18.53 23.99 7.29
N ALA A 184 -19.62 24.51 7.83
CA ALA A 184 -19.84 24.60 9.28
C ALA A 184 -19.88 23.20 9.92
N GLY A 185 -19.51 23.10 11.20
CA GLY A 185 -19.38 21.82 11.91
C GLY A 185 -17.93 21.32 11.96
N ILE A 186 -17.74 20.05 12.34
CA ILE A 186 -16.40 19.43 12.37
C ILE A 186 -16.29 18.35 11.29
N GLY A 187 -15.06 17.95 10.97
CA GLY A 187 -14.79 16.87 10.02
C GLY A 187 -14.87 15.47 10.66
N ARG A 188 -15.40 14.51 9.89
CA ARG A 188 -15.50 13.08 10.28
C ARG A 188 -14.22 12.27 9.97
N ASP A 189 -13.05 12.90 10.07
CA ASP A 189 -11.81 12.40 9.45
C ASP A 189 -10.88 11.57 10.36
N ILE A 190 -11.31 11.28 11.59
CA ILE A 190 -10.54 10.42 12.51
C ILE A 190 -11.43 9.36 13.14
N GLU A 191 -10.84 8.19 13.40
CA GLU A 191 -11.51 7.11 14.09
C GLU A 191 -11.67 7.42 15.58
N LEU A 192 -12.86 7.14 16.13
CA LEU A 192 -13.21 7.44 17.53
C LEU A 192 -13.48 6.19 18.37
N THR A 193 -13.13 5.01 17.86
CA THR A 193 -13.35 3.74 18.57
C THR A 193 -12.51 3.68 19.84
N GLY A 194 -13.09 3.21 20.94
CA GLY A 194 -12.40 3.12 22.23
C GLY A 194 -12.11 4.45 22.95
N THR A 195 -12.50 5.60 22.40
CA THR A 195 -12.25 6.93 23.01
C THR A 195 -13.43 7.45 23.85
N THR A 196 -13.18 8.45 24.69
CA THR A 196 -14.19 9.26 25.42
C THR A 196 -14.56 10.55 24.68
N LEU A 197 -14.15 10.68 23.42
CA LEU A 197 -14.48 11.81 22.57
C LEU A 197 -15.93 11.73 22.09
N ASP A 198 -16.54 12.90 21.85
CA ASP A 198 -17.91 12.98 21.35
C ASP A 198 -18.02 12.31 19.97
N ARG A 199 -18.98 11.39 19.81
CA ARG A 199 -19.16 10.60 18.58
C ARG A 199 -20.27 11.20 17.71
N THR A 200 -19.87 11.77 16.60
CA THR A 200 -20.75 12.47 15.66
C THR A 200 -20.67 11.86 14.26
N PRO A 201 -21.24 10.65 14.06
CA PRO A 201 -21.09 9.88 12.83
C PRO A 201 -21.78 10.52 11.60
N GLN A 202 -22.60 11.56 11.79
CA GLN A 202 -23.27 12.31 10.71
C GLN A 202 -22.57 13.62 10.37
N ASP A 203 -21.39 13.89 10.93
CA ASP A 203 -20.52 14.95 10.44
C ASP A 203 -20.06 14.67 9.00
N ILE A 204 -19.76 15.74 8.25
CA ILE A 204 -19.33 15.64 6.86
C ILE A 204 -17.84 15.22 6.82
N PRO A 205 -17.48 14.20 6.03
CA PRO A 205 -16.09 13.84 5.82
C PRO A 205 -15.38 14.81 4.85
N SER A 206 -14.08 14.99 5.07
CA SER A 206 -13.23 15.72 4.13
C SER A 206 -12.98 14.88 2.88
N VAL A 207 -13.08 15.51 1.70
CA VAL A 207 -12.93 14.80 0.41
C VAL A 207 -12.56 15.73 -0.73
N TYR A 208 -11.76 15.24 -1.67
CA TYR A 208 -11.61 15.79 -3.01
C TYR A 208 -12.48 15.02 -4.02
N LEU A 209 -13.41 15.73 -4.64
CA LEU A 209 -14.27 15.24 -5.71
C LEU A 209 -13.74 15.77 -7.05
N SER A 210 -13.14 14.89 -7.86
CA SER A 210 -12.78 15.20 -9.24
C SER A 210 -14.02 15.31 -10.14
N ARG A 211 -13.86 15.83 -11.36
CA ARG A 211 -14.94 15.87 -12.36
C ARG A 211 -15.56 14.50 -12.58
N ASP A 212 -14.71 13.49 -12.75
CA ASP A 212 -15.14 12.13 -13.05
C ASP A 212 -15.80 11.50 -11.81
N ALA A 213 -15.38 11.87 -10.60
CA ALA A 213 -16.07 11.53 -9.35
C ALA A 213 -17.49 12.09 -9.32
N ILE A 214 -17.63 13.40 -9.55
CA ILE A 214 -18.92 14.09 -9.52
C ILE A 214 -19.86 13.52 -10.58
N ALA A 215 -19.37 13.32 -11.80
CA ALA A 215 -20.13 12.72 -12.89
C ALA A 215 -20.69 11.33 -12.51
N ARG A 216 -19.86 10.46 -11.91
CA ARG A 216 -20.29 9.13 -11.45
C ARG A 216 -21.28 9.21 -10.28
N LEU A 217 -21.02 10.06 -9.28
CA LEU A 217 -21.84 10.17 -8.09
C LEU A 217 -23.21 10.81 -8.36
N LEU A 218 -23.32 11.68 -9.38
CA LEU A 218 -24.58 12.26 -9.84
C LEU A 218 -25.30 11.40 -10.90
N ASP A 219 -24.70 10.30 -11.34
CA ASP A 219 -25.17 9.51 -12.49
C ASP A 219 -25.37 10.36 -13.77
N ASP A 220 -24.45 11.31 -13.99
CA ASP A 220 -24.45 12.23 -15.13
C ASP A 220 -23.11 12.16 -15.90
N PRO A 221 -23.01 11.30 -16.94
CA PRO A 221 -21.81 11.20 -17.76
C PRO A 221 -21.55 12.44 -18.62
N THR A 222 -22.49 13.38 -18.69
CA THR A 222 -22.36 14.65 -19.43
C THR A 222 -21.93 15.82 -18.55
N PHE A 223 -21.69 15.58 -17.26
CA PHE A 223 -21.27 16.60 -16.31
C PHE A 223 -19.99 17.31 -16.76
N SER A 224 -20.09 18.64 -16.94
CA SER A 224 -18.98 19.50 -17.34
C SER A 224 -18.61 20.54 -16.28
N GLY A 225 -19.44 20.67 -15.23
CA GLY A 225 -19.24 21.56 -14.09
C GLY A 225 -20.52 22.28 -13.68
N PHE A 226 -20.60 22.72 -12.41
CA PHE A 226 -21.68 23.57 -11.92
C PHE A 226 -21.47 25.01 -12.40
N PRO A 227 -22.45 25.65 -13.06
CA PRO A 227 -22.29 27.01 -13.55
C PRO A 227 -22.40 28.03 -12.40
N ILE A 228 -21.38 28.87 -12.24
CA ILE A 228 -21.40 30.04 -11.33
C ILE A 228 -21.11 31.33 -12.10
N ASP A 229 -21.24 32.48 -11.42
CA ASP A 229 -21.07 33.82 -12.02
C ASP A 229 -21.82 33.98 -13.35
N ASN A 230 -23.14 33.80 -13.33
CA ASN A 230 -24.00 33.85 -14.53
C ASN A 230 -23.61 32.85 -15.64
N GLY A 231 -22.92 31.76 -15.29
CA GLY A 231 -22.48 30.71 -16.22
C GLY A 231 -21.12 30.98 -16.87
N ASN A 232 -20.39 32.02 -16.44
CA ASN A 232 -19.05 32.32 -16.95
C ASN A 232 -17.98 31.33 -16.46
N VAL A 233 -18.22 30.68 -15.32
CA VAL A 233 -17.29 29.75 -14.68
C VAL A 233 -18.00 28.41 -14.47
N LEU A 234 -17.31 27.32 -14.80
CA LEU A 234 -17.78 25.96 -14.57
C LEU A 234 -16.95 25.31 -13.46
N VAL A 235 -17.60 24.99 -12.35
CA VAL A 235 -16.99 24.29 -11.22
C VAL A 235 -17.00 22.80 -11.50
N ASN A 236 -15.87 22.26 -11.94
CA ASN A 236 -15.75 20.86 -12.39
C ASN A 236 -15.06 19.93 -11.39
N ASN A 237 -14.63 20.44 -10.23
CA ASN A 237 -14.06 19.68 -9.13
C ASN A 237 -14.43 20.38 -7.82
N THR A 238 -14.37 19.70 -6.68
CA THR A 238 -14.69 20.30 -5.39
C THR A 238 -13.96 19.59 -4.26
N LEU A 239 -13.25 20.35 -3.43
CA LEU A 239 -12.78 19.91 -2.12
C LEU A 239 -13.85 20.29 -1.09
N ILE A 240 -14.26 19.35 -0.25
CA ILE A 240 -15.15 19.58 0.88
C ILE A 240 -14.30 19.46 2.15
N LEU A 241 -14.23 20.52 2.94
CA LEU A 241 -13.36 20.65 4.10
C LEU A 241 -14.13 21.27 5.28
N PRO A 242 -13.86 20.86 6.53
CA PRO A 242 -14.60 21.33 7.69
C PRO A 242 -14.12 22.70 8.18
N ARG A 243 -14.93 23.33 9.02
CA ARG A 243 -14.54 24.50 9.83
C ARG A 243 -13.39 24.15 10.77
N THR A 244 -13.41 22.98 11.40
CA THR A 244 -12.33 22.52 12.29
C THR A 244 -12.32 20.99 12.42
N LEU A 245 -11.22 20.43 12.89
CA LEU A 245 -11.13 19.03 13.34
C LEU A 245 -11.09 18.90 14.87
N SER A 246 -10.90 20.03 15.57
CA SER A 246 -10.90 20.09 17.03
C SER A 246 -12.24 19.62 17.58
N ARG A 247 -12.19 18.82 18.65
CA ARG A 247 -13.37 18.10 19.16
C ARG A 247 -13.40 18.07 20.67
N SER A 248 -14.60 17.91 21.22
CA SER A 248 -14.82 17.76 22.65
C SER A 248 -14.70 16.31 23.09
N GLY A 249 -14.29 16.11 24.34
CA GLY A 249 -14.34 14.85 25.05
C GLY A 249 -14.59 15.04 26.53
N GLU A 250 -14.91 13.95 27.21
CA GLU A 250 -15.13 13.91 28.66
C GLU A 250 -14.00 13.15 29.35
N ASP A 251 -13.42 13.71 30.39
CA ASP A 251 -12.42 13.03 31.21
C ASP A 251 -13.06 12.08 32.26
N VAL A 252 -12.24 11.32 32.98
CA VAL A 252 -12.72 10.36 34.00
C VAL A 252 -13.47 11.01 35.18
N THR A 253 -13.37 12.33 35.33
CA THR A 253 -14.07 13.11 36.37
C THR A 253 -15.38 13.73 35.88
N GLY A 254 -15.66 13.61 34.59
CA GLY A 254 -16.81 14.21 33.93
C GLY A 254 -16.57 15.65 33.46
N ALA A 255 -15.32 16.12 33.46
CA ALA A 255 -14.98 17.44 32.96
C ALA A 255 -14.78 17.40 31.44
N GLN A 256 -15.38 18.39 30.75
CA GLN A 256 -15.17 18.55 29.31
C GLN A 256 -13.77 19.10 29.02
N PHE A 257 -13.13 18.57 27.98
CA PHE A 257 -11.90 19.08 27.40
C PHE A 257 -12.02 19.18 25.89
N VAL A 258 -11.14 19.97 25.26
CA VAL A 258 -11.00 20.04 23.80
C VAL A 258 -9.72 19.30 23.43
N LEU A 259 -9.83 18.38 22.47
CA LEU A 259 -8.70 17.84 21.74
C LEU A 259 -8.42 18.80 20.56
N PRO A 260 -7.33 19.56 20.60
CA PRO A 260 -6.98 20.49 19.53
C PRO A 260 -6.43 19.74 18.33
N LEU A 261 -7.07 19.93 17.17
CA LEU A 261 -6.63 19.40 15.88
C LEU A 261 -6.76 20.50 14.84
N SER A 262 -5.67 20.75 14.12
CA SER A 262 -5.65 21.72 13.03
C SER A 262 -6.08 21.09 11.71
N ILE A 263 -6.66 21.89 10.82
CA ILE A 263 -7.02 21.45 9.47
C ILE A 263 -5.88 21.62 8.44
N ASN A 264 -4.72 22.18 8.81
CA ASN A 264 -3.61 22.46 7.90
C ASN A 264 -3.17 21.22 7.10
N GLY A 265 -2.90 20.10 7.79
CA GLY A 265 -2.53 18.85 7.12
C GLY A 265 -3.61 18.35 6.15
N MET A 266 -4.89 18.40 6.56
CA MET A 266 -6.00 17.96 5.73
C MET A 266 -6.20 18.85 4.49
N VAL A 267 -6.20 20.17 4.65
CA VAL A 267 -6.28 21.14 3.53
C VAL A 267 -5.14 20.88 2.53
N THR A 268 -3.93 20.68 3.04
CA THR A 268 -2.74 20.42 2.22
C THR A 268 -2.87 19.10 1.45
N ALA A 269 -3.30 18.03 2.11
CA ALA A 269 -3.48 16.72 1.48
C ALA A 269 -4.56 16.73 0.38
N GLN A 270 -5.71 17.37 0.61
CA GLN A 270 -6.76 17.46 -0.40
C GLN A 270 -6.34 18.30 -1.62
N ILE A 271 -5.49 19.33 -1.42
CA ILE A 271 -4.85 20.03 -2.55
C ILE A 271 -3.84 19.10 -3.25
N GLY A 272 -3.08 18.30 -2.51
CA GLY A 272 -2.21 17.25 -3.07
C GLY A 272 -2.97 16.28 -3.97
N SER A 273 -4.15 15.82 -3.54
CA SER A 273 -5.06 15.01 -4.36
C SER A 273 -5.51 15.73 -5.63
N HIS A 274 -5.83 17.02 -5.54
CA HIS A 274 -6.16 17.85 -6.71
C HIS A 274 -4.99 17.95 -7.70
N LEU A 275 -3.75 18.04 -7.20
CA LEU A 275 -2.53 18.05 -8.02
C LEU A 275 -2.20 16.66 -8.61
N GLY A 276 -2.93 15.62 -8.21
CA GLY A 276 -2.84 14.27 -8.77
C GLY A 276 -2.04 13.28 -7.92
N LEU A 277 -1.70 13.61 -6.67
CA LEU A 277 -1.08 12.63 -5.75
C LEU A 277 -2.14 11.63 -5.24
N PRO A 278 -1.90 10.31 -5.34
CA PRO A 278 -2.79 9.30 -4.77
C PRO A 278 -2.59 9.17 -3.26
N ASP A 279 -3.58 8.59 -2.60
CA ASP A 279 -3.46 8.16 -1.21
C ASP A 279 -2.42 7.05 -1.08
N LEU A 280 -1.52 7.21 -0.11
CA LEU A 280 -0.43 6.28 0.21
C LEU A 280 -0.69 5.46 1.48
N PHE A 281 -1.82 5.68 2.15
CA PHE A 281 -2.34 4.83 3.22
C PHE A 281 -3.29 3.76 2.67
N ASN A 282 -3.68 2.79 3.49
CA ASN A 282 -4.71 1.82 3.14
C ASN A 282 -6.08 2.50 3.15
N THR A 283 -6.63 2.75 1.97
CA THR A 283 -7.89 3.46 1.82
C THR A 283 -9.10 2.68 2.36
N GLU A 284 -8.99 1.35 2.52
CA GLU A 284 -10.07 0.53 3.06
C GLU A 284 -10.12 0.53 4.59
N THR A 285 -8.94 0.49 5.24
CA THR A 285 -8.84 0.37 6.71
C THR A 285 -8.51 1.71 7.39
N GLY A 286 -7.86 2.63 6.69
CA GLY A 286 -7.26 3.85 7.24
C GLY A 286 -5.84 3.64 7.79
N GLU A 287 -5.31 2.41 7.74
CA GLU A 287 -3.98 2.10 8.25
C GLU A 287 -2.89 2.77 7.41
N SER A 288 -1.83 3.26 8.07
CA SER A 288 -0.71 3.91 7.40
C SER A 288 -0.02 2.99 6.39
N GLY A 289 0.41 3.52 5.25
CA GLY A 289 1.20 2.79 4.25
C GLY A 289 2.65 3.24 4.19
N ILE A 290 2.93 4.51 4.49
CA ILE A 290 4.27 5.11 4.46
C ILE A 290 4.63 5.90 5.73
N GLY A 291 3.82 5.87 6.78
CA GLY A 291 4.08 6.55 8.04
C GLY A 291 4.09 8.08 7.93
N ARG A 292 4.71 8.74 8.92
CA ARG A 292 4.92 10.19 8.97
C ARG A 292 6.00 10.70 7.99
N PHE A 293 6.32 9.94 6.94
CA PHE A 293 7.44 10.23 6.03
C PHE A 293 7.04 10.90 4.70
N GLY A 294 5.74 11.07 4.45
CA GLY A 294 5.17 11.76 3.30
C GLY A 294 3.81 12.40 3.59
N LEU A 295 3.27 13.20 2.66
CA LEU A 295 2.03 13.96 2.87
C LEU A 295 0.80 13.07 2.73
N MET A 296 0.76 12.20 1.73
CA MET A 296 -0.44 11.46 1.35
C MET A 296 -0.72 10.23 2.23
N ASP A 297 -0.27 10.24 3.47
CA ASP A 297 -0.54 9.21 4.46
C ASP A 297 -1.24 9.80 5.67
N GLY A 298 -2.23 9.12 6.24
CA GLY A 298 -2.93 9.59 7.43
C GLY A 298 -1.98 10.00 8.56
N ALA A 299 -0.89 9.25 8.77
CA ALA A 299 0.12 9.59 9.78
C ALA A 299 0.79 10.95 9.50
N GLY A 300 1.11 11.24 8.22
CA GLY A 300 1.66 12.51 7.79
C GLY A 300 0.66 13.67 7.84
N ILE A 301 -0.58 13.43 7.41
CA ILE A 301 -1.69 14.41 7.45
C ILE A 301 -1.93 14.91 8.88
N PHE A 302 -1.88 14.01 9.86
CA PHE A 302 -2.16 14.31 11.25
C PHE A 302 -0.90 14.53 12.11
N ALA A 303 0.28 14.65 11.50
CA ALA A 303 1.52 14.96 12.21
C ALA A 303 1.37 16.26 13.03
N TYR A 304 1.90 16.26 14.26
CA TYR A 304 1.74 17.38 15.20
C TYR A 304 0.27 17.83 15.35
N ASN A 305 -0.67 16.88 15.54
CA ASN A 305 -2.11 17.17 15.62
C ASN A 305 -2.67 17.92 14.40
N GLY A 306 -2.12 17.64 13.20
CA GLY A 306 -2.51 18.25 11.94
C GLY A 306 -1.99 19.68 11.73
N LEU A 307 -1.13 20.19 12.64
CA LEU A 307 -0.58 21.55 12.57
C LEU A 307 0.26 21.77 11.31
N PHE A 308 1.08 20.79 10.95
CA PHE A 308 1.85 20.79 9.71
C PHE A 308 2.29 19.37 9.33
N PRO A 309 2.12 18.97 8.04
CA PRO A 309 2.61 17.68 7.57
C PRO A 309 4.13 17.72 7.33
N PRO A 310 4.79 16.56 7.20
CA PRO A 310 6.17 16.47 6.72
C PRO A 310 6.31 16.98 5.28
N GLU A 311 7.53 17.14 4.79
CA GLU A 311 7.71 17.31 3.35
C GLU A 311 7.20 16.09 2.56
N LEU A 312 6.82 16.33 1.30
CA LEU A 312 6.61 15.27 0.32
C LEU A 312 7.81 14.31 0.28
N SER A 313 7.53 13.01 0.24
CA SER A 313 8.50 11.94 0.00
C SER A 313 9.17 12.10 -1.37
N ALA A 314 10.31 11.43 -1.55
CA ALA A 314 10.99 11.33 -2.84
C ALA A 314 10.05 10.88 -3.98
N TRP A 315 9.14 9.94 -3.70
CA TRP A 315 8.21 9.44 -4.69
C TRP A 315 7.13 10.47 -5.05
N GLU A 316 6.51 11.13 -4.06
CA GLU A 316 5.52 12.18 -4.31
C GLU A 316 6.11 13.34 -5.13
N LYS A 317 7.35 13.76 -4.81
CA LYS A 317 8.08 14.78 -5.57
C LYS A 317 8.38 14.32 -7.00
N LYS A 318 8.80 13.06 -7.21
CA LYS A 318 9.00 12.48 -8.54
C LYS A 318 7.69 12.43 -9.33
N TRP A 319 6.60 12.01 -8.70
CA TRP A 319 5.28 11.88 -9.32
C TRP A 319 4.78 13.22 -9.87
N LEU A 320 4.95 14.29 -9.10
CA LEU A 320 4.60 15.66 -9.51
C LEU A 320 5.62 16.30 -10.46
N GLY A 321 6.73 15.63 -10.77
CA GLY A 321 7.82 16.17 -11.59
C GLY A 321 8.61 17.30 -10.92
N TRP A 322 8.60 17.38 -9.59
CA TRP A 322 9.34 18.38 -8.81
C TRP A 322 10.75 17.93 -8.41
N SER A 323 11.05 16.64 -8.57
CA SER A 323 12.39 16.09 -8.37
C SER A 323 12.69 15.05 -9.44
N GLU A 324 13.88 15.12 -10.02
CA GLU A 324 14.40 14.13 -10.97
C GLU A 324 15.48 13.28 -10.27
N PRO A 325 15.21 12.01 -9.94
CA PRO A 325 16.20 11.15 -9.29
C PRO A 325 17.36 10.80 -10.22
N PHE A 326 18.59 10.86 -9.72
CA PHE A 326 19.75 10.44 -10.51
C PHE A 326 20.04 8.95 -10.34
N LEU A 327 20.36 8.27 -11.45
CA LEU A 327 20.67 6.84 -11.44
C LEU A 327 22.00 6.55 -10.74
N VAL A 328 21.99 5.52 -9.87
CA VAL A 328 23.17 4.96 -9.20
C VAL A 328 23.32 3.51 -9.62
N ASN A 329 24.45 3.19 -10.24
CA ASN A 329 24.78 1.83 -10.66
C ASN A 329 25.55 1.08 -9.56
N PRO A 330 25.36 -0.26 -9.44
CA PRO A 330 26.05 -1.06 -8.44
C PRO A 330 27.58 -1.04 -8.49
N ASP A 331 28.19 -0.76 -9.65
CA ASP A 331 29.64 -0.72 -9.86
C ASP A 331 30.31 0.59 -9.38
N ARG A 332 29.50 1.55 -8.89
CA ARG A 332 29.97 2.85 -8.41
C ARG A 332 30.98 2.72 -7.26
N GLN A 333 32.15 3.33 -7.44
CA GLN A 333 33.22 3.36 -6.44
C GLN A 333 33.10 4.47 -5.36
N PRO A 334 32.84 5.76 -5.71
CA PRO A 334 32.73 6.80 -4.69
C PRO A 334 31.39 6.71 -3.94
N PRO A 335 31.34 7.13 -2.66
CA PRO A 335 30.08 7.21 -1.93
C PRO A 335 29.07 8.12 -2.66
N VAL A 336 27.80 7.83 -2.45
CA VAL A 336 26.69 8.70 -2.82
C VAL A 336 26.45 9.62 -1.63
N ASN A 337 26.45 10.94 -1.86
CA ASN A 337 26.14 11.93 -0.83
C ASN A 337 24.77 12.53 -1.16
N LEU A 338 23.90 12.58 -0.15
CA LEU A 338 22.55 13.11 -0.26
C LEU A 338 22.36 14.19 0.79
N ALA A 339 22.24 15.44 0.33
CA ALA A 339 21.80 16.53 1.21
C ALA A 339 20.36 16.28 1.65
N ALA A 340 20.03 16.65 2.89
CA ALA A 340 18.67 16.58 3.41
C ALA A 340 17.71 17.28 2.46
N ALA A 341 16.54 16.69 2.21
CA ALA A 341 15.59 17.22 1.22
C ALA A 341 15.25 18.70 1.46
N SER A 342 15.07 19.10 2.72
CA SER A 342 14.81 20.47 3.18
C SER A 342 15.88 21.49 2.79
N LEU A 343 17.13 21.07 2.52
CA LEU A 343 18.20 21.94 2.03
C LEU A 343 18.08 22.30 0.54
N ARG A 344 17.16 21.65 -0.20
CA ARG A 344 16.83 21.96 -1.61
C ARG A 344 18.04 22.01 -2.54
N GLN A 345 19.02 21.12 -2.31
CA GLN A 345 20.18 20.98 -3.20
C GLN A 345 19.86 20.03 -4.37
N ASN A 346 20.52 20.25 -5.51
CA ASN A 346 20.45 19.33 -6.64
C ASN A 346 20.98 17.94 -6.24
N ASN A 347 20.49 16.89 -6.92
CA ASN A 347 20.89 15.50 -6.69
C ASN A 347 20.64 15.03 -5.24
N SER A 348 19.49 15.39 -4.66
CA SER A 348 19.07 14.98 -3.31
C SER A 348 18.32 13.64 -3.26
N VAL A 349 17.96 13.08 -4.43
CA VAL A 349 17.29 11.78 -4.56
C VAL A 349 18.07 10.89 -5.52
N ALA A 350 18.54 9.74 -5.05
CA ALA A 350 19.15 8.71 -5.89
C ALA A 350 18.11 7.66 -6.31
N ARG A 351 18.35 7.00 -7.44
CA ARG A 351 17.56 5.86 -7.92
C ARG A 351 18.46 4.67 -8.21
N VAL A 352 18.08 3.50 -7.71
CA VAL A 352 18.73 2.21 -8.04
C VAL A 352 17.68 1.31 -8.68
N SER A 353 17.87 0.93 -9.94
CA SER A 353 16.94 0.05 -10.66
C SER A 353 17.02 -1.39 -10.12
N ILE A 354 15.87 -2.03 -9.97
CA ILE A 354 15.76 -3.49 -9.77
C ILE A 354 15.33 -4.14 -11.09
N SER A 355 14.30 -3.57 -11.73
CA SER A 355 13.77 -3.98 -13.04
C SER A 355 13.30 -2.75 -13.83
N ASN A 356 12.52 -2.95 -14.90
CA ASN A 356 11.90 -1.86 -15.65
C ASN A 356 10.80 -1.16 -14.84
N ASP A 357 10.12 -1.90 -13.98
CA ASP A 357 8.98 -1.41 -13.20
C ASP A 357 9.28 -1.27 -11.71
N GLU A 358 10.37 -1.87 -11.22
CA GLU A 358 10.74 -1.80 -9.82
C GLU A 358 12.09 -1.12 -9.61
N TYR A 359 12.17 -0.25 -8.60
CA TYR A 359 13.39 0.46 -8.25
C TYR A 359 13.32 0.99 -6.83
N PHE A 360 14.49 1.32 -6.27
CA PHE A 360 14.59 2.06 -5.03
C PHE A 360 14.81 3.55 -5.30
N LEU A 361 14.06 4.43 -4.63
CA LEU A 361 14.42 5.84 -4.44
C LEU A 361 15.08 5.99 -3.07
N ILE A 362 16.15 6.76 -3.01
CA ILE A 362 16.94 6.94 -1.79
C ILE A 362 17.08 8.43 -1.56
N GLU A 363 16.65 8.91 -0.41
CA GLU A 363 16.76 10.32 -0.01
C GLU A 363 17.30 10.45 1.41
N ASN A 364 17.90 11.60 1.72
CA ASN A 364 18.21 11.98 3.10
C ASN A 364 17.12 12.93 3.60
N ARG A 365 16.60 12.66 4.80
CA ARG A 365 15.61 13.53 5.45
C ARG A 365 16.12 13.87 6.85
N HIS A 366 15.97 15.14 7.24
CA HIS A 366 16.55 15.64 8.48
C HIS A 366 15.68 16.73 9.12
N ARG A 367 15.36 16.55 10.40
CA ARG A 367 14.46 17.40 11.20
C ARG A 367 15.03 18.80 11.44
N ASP A 368 16.34 18.89 11.65
CA ASP A 368 16.99 20.15 12.02
C ASP A 368 18.40 20.27 11.37
N PRO A 369 18.48 20.44 10.05
CA PRO A 369 19.75 20.36 9.32
C PRO A 369 20.72 21.51 9.65
N ASP A 370 20.25 22.61 10.21
CA ASP A 370 21.05 23.77 10.60
C ASP A 370 21.25 23.92 12.12
N GLY A 371 20.62 23.06 12.92
CA GLY A 371 20.70 23.07 14.39
C GLY A 371 19.99 24.25 15.04
N SER A 372 19.05 24.89 14.33
CA SER A 372 18.30 26.05 14.81
C SER A 372 16.88 25.72 15.27
N GLY A 373 16.44 24.49 15.06
CA GLY A 373 15.09 24.02 15.35
C GLY A 373 14.08 24.39 14.25
N VAL A 374 12.83 24.59 14.65
CA VAL A 374 11.73 24.97 13.78
C VAL A 374 11.14 26.30 14.21
N THR A 375 10.93 27.20 13.25
CA THR A 375 10.22 28.46 13.45
C THR A 375 8.85 28.38 12.77
N LEU A 376 7.81 28.63 13.55
CA LEU A 376 6.41 28.64 13.13
C LEU A 376 5.95 30.09 12.98
N THR A 377 5.41 30.44 11.82
CA THR A 377 4.74 31.73 11.60
C THR A 377 3.25 31.56 11.85
N ILE A 378 2.71 32.21 12.88
CA ILE A 378 1.31 32.08 13.31
C ILE A 378 0.58 33.39 13.03
N ARG A 379 -0.60 33.28 12.39
CA ARG A 379 -1.55 34.39 12.26
C ARG A 379 -2.53 34.36 13.42
N ARG A 380 -2.49 35.40 14.25
CA ARG A 380 -3.37 35.58 15.41
C ARG A 380 -4.81 35.91 14.99
N PRO A 381 -5.80 35.73 15.89
CA PRO A 381 -7.20 36.11 15.67
C PRO A 381 -7.43 37.55 15.22
N ASP A 382 -6.55 38.49 15.59
CA ASP A 382 -6.63 39.90 15.18
C ASP A 382 -6.04 40.18 13.78
N GLY A 383 -5.56 39.13 13.11
CA GLY A 383 -4.93 39.17 11.79
C GLY A 383 -3.44 39.51 11.81
N THR A 384 -2.82 39.77 12.96
CA THR A 384 -1.38 40.01 13.07
C THR A 384 -0.58 38.70 13.00
N PHE A 385 0.69 38.80 12.61
CA PHE A 385 1.60 37.64 12.55
C PHE A 385 2.59 37.64 13.72
N THR A 386 3.00 36.45 14.13
CA THR A 386 4.08 36.23 15.10
C THR A 386 4.91 35.03 14.69
N GLU A 387 6.15 34.99 15.15
CA GLU A 387 7.03 33.84 14.98
C GLU A 387 7.32 33.22 16.35
N GLN A 388 7.30 31.89 16.42
CA GLN A 388 7.72 31.11 17.59
C GLN A 388 8.72 30.05 17.15
N THR A 389 9.83 29.92 17.87
CA THR A 389 10.88 28.95 17.56
C THR A 389 10.94 27.89 18.65
N PHE A 390 11.00 26.63 18.22
CA PHE A 390 11.20 25.45 19.08
C PHE A 390 12.43 24.69 18.60
N THR A 391 13.26 24.24 19.53
CA THR A 391 14.49 23.49 19.29
C THR A 391 14.32 22.03 19.70
N ASN A 392 15.30 21.17 19.38
CA ASN A 392 15.30 19.79 19.85
C ASN A 392 15.33 19.65 21.38
N SER A 393 15.70 20.72 22.11
CA SER A 393 15.67 20.76 23.57
C SER A 393 14.29 21.08 24.16
N ASP A 394 13.32 21.52 23.35
CA ASP A 394 11.96 21.81 23.79
C ASP A 394 11.12 20.52 23.85
N ILE A 395 11.51 19.60 24.75
CA ILE A 395 11.03 18.21 24.83
C ILE A 395 9.51 18.10 24.78
N ALA A 396 8.79 18.95 25.52
CA ALA A 396 7.33 18.94 25.55
C ALA A 396 6.72 19.16 24.16
N PHE A 397 7.31 20.03 23.34
CA PHE A 397 6.89 20.25 21.96
C PHE A 397 7.34 19.12 21.05
N THR A 398 8.63 18.73 21.11
CA THR A 398 9.20 17.74 20.18
C THR A 398 8.63 16.34 20.36
N GLN A 399 8.37 15.92 21.61
CA GLN A 399 7.76 14.64 21.95
C GLN A 399 6.23 14.72 22.03
N GLN A 400 5.63 15.88 21.69
CA GLN A 400 4.18 16.09 21.69
C GLN A 400 3.52 15.67 23.03
N GLU A 401 4.17 16.00 24.15
CA GLU A 401 3.67 15.67 25.48
C GLU A 401 2.27 16.28 25.71
N THR A 402 1.48 15.68 26.62
CA THR A 402 0.13 16.18 26.90
C THR A 402 0.12 17.67 27.23
N GLY A 403 -0.58 18.45 26.41
CA GLY A 403 -0.69 19.91 26.57
C GLY A 403 0.36 20.72 25.81
N PHE A 404 1.16 20.10 24.92
CA PHE A 404 2.13 20.83 24.08
C PHE A 404 1.48 21.92 23.21
N ASP A 405 0.21 21.73 22.83
CA ASP A 405 -0.61 22.70 22.12
C ASP A 405 -0.69 24.05 22.85
N ARG A 406 -0.62 24.04 24.18
CA ARG A 406 -0.65 25.25 25.03
C ARG A 406 0.63 26.07 24.98
N LEU A 407 1.70 25.54 24.39
CA LEU A 407 2.93 26.27 24.14
C LEU A 407 2.79 27.24 22.94
N LEU A 408 1.78 27.03 22.10
CA LEU A 408 1.53 27.84 20.91
C LEU A 408 0.76 29.11 21.25
N GLU A 409 1.13 30.20 20.57
CA GLU A 409 0.33 31.41 20.50
C GLU A 409 -1.03 31.11 19.84
N PRO A 410 -2.15 31.66 20.34
CA PRO A 410 -3.45 31.43 19.73
C PRO A 410 -3.50 31.89 18.28
N GLY A 411 -3.87 30.99 17.35
CA GLY A 411 -4.00 31.32 15.93
C GLY A 411 -3.82 30.13 15.00
N VAL A 412 -3.61 30.43 13.72
CA VAL A 412 -3.37 29.45 12.64
C VAL A 412 -1.91 29.53 12.22
N ILE A 413 -1.22 28.38 12.14
CA ILE A 413 0.12 28.32 11.55
C ILE A 413 -0.01 28.52 10.05
N THR A 414 0.73 29.49 9.51
CA THR A 414 0.74 29.88 8.09
C THR A 414 2.05 29.52 7.39
N ASN A 415 3.12 29.23 8.13
CA ASN A 415 4.40 28.79 7.58
C ASN A 415 5.23 28.07 8.64
N VAL A 416 6.10 27.17 8.18
CA VAL A 416 7.04 26.39 9.00
C VAL A 416 8.42 26.49 8.36
N SER A 417 9.47 26.79 9.11
CA SER A 417 10.82 26.95 8.53
C SER A 417 11.37 25.64 7.93
N ASN A 418 11.08 24.50 8.56
CA ASN A 418 11.39 23.17 8.07
C ASN A 418 10.23 22.20 8.38
N TYR A 419 9.51 21.77 7.35
CA TYR A 419 8.38 20.84 7.50
C TYR A 419 8.83 19.45 7.96
N ASP A 420 10.08 19.05 7.71
CA ASP A 420 10.63 17.79 8.19
C ASP A 420 10.83 17.73 9.70
N PHE A 421 10.60 18.82 10.44
CA PHE A 421 10.50 18.76 11.91
C PHE A 421 9.34 17.85 12.38
N ALA A 422 8.37 17.61 11.50
CA ALA A 422 7.24 16.68 11.68
C ALA A 422 7.65 15.20 11.65
N LEU A 423 8.84 14.86 11.14
CA LEU A 423 9.32 13.48 11.09
C LEU A 423 9.52 12.92 12.51
N PRO A 424 9.38 11.59 12.70
CA PRO A 424 9.72 10.94 13.96
C PRO A 424 11.17 11.25 14.35
N GLY A 425 11.38 11.58 15.63
CA GLY A 425 12.72 11.89 16.14
C GLY A 425 12.75 12.99 17.18
N GLY A 426 13.94 13.53 17.41
CA GLY A 426 14.22 14.53 18.44
C GLY A 426 15.31 14.09 19.41
N LEU A 427 15.35 14.73 20.57
CA LEU A 427 16.29 14.38 21.63
C LEU A 427 15.80 13.11 22.35
N ASP A 428 16.54 12.02 22.17
CA ASP A 428 16.49 10.84 23.01
C ASP A 428 17.39 11.07 24.23
N THR A 429 16.79 11.11 25.42
CA THR A 429 17.50 11.35 26.70
C THR A 429 18.12 10.09 27.31
N GLY A 430 18.22 9.03 26.50
CA GLY A 430 18.90 7.81 26.88
C GLY A 430 18.23 7.06 28.04
N ALA A 431 19.02 6.21 28.68
CA ALA A 431 18.54 5.33 29.74
C ALA A 431 18.34 6.06 31.07
N ASP A 432 19.08 7.15 31.30
CA ASP A 432 18.98 7.94 32.53
C ASP A 432 17.81 8.93 32.55
N ARG A 433 17.17 9.15 31.38
CA ARG A 433 16.01 10.02 31.17
C ARG A 433 16.27 11.46 31.62
N THR A 434 17.51 11.90 31.54
CA THR A 434 17.96 13.21 32.00
C THR A 434 18.67 13.94 30.87
N ALA A 435 18.02 14.92 30.26
CA ALA A 435 18.64 15.72 29.21
C ALA A 435 19.94 16.41 29.68
N GLY A 436 20.91 16.53 28.77
CA GLY A 436 22.22 17.12 28.95
C GLY A 436 23.30 16.15 29.45
N THR A 437 23.08 14.84 29.35
CA THR A 437 24.00 13.78 29.83
C THR A 437 24.74 13.12 28.66
N GLU A 438 25.66 12.19 28.98
CA GLU A 438 26.52 11.54 27.97
C GLU A 438 25.78 10.50 27.11
N ASP A 439 24.59 10.03 27.54
CA ASP A 439 23.76 9.06 26.80
C ASP A 439 22.66 9.71 25.94
N ASP A 440 22.59 11.05 25.91
CA ASP A 440 21.74 11.80 25.00
C ASP A 440 22.10 11.55 23.53
N ARG A 441 21.07 11.37 22.70
CA ARG A 441 21.21 11.19 21.26
C ARG A 441 20.21 12.05 20.52
N GLU A 442 20.68 12.83 19.56
CA GLU A 442 19.80 13.50 18.62
C GLU A 442 19.42 12.53 17.51
N LEU A 443 18.15 12.12 17.47
CA LEU A 443 17.60 11.26 16.41
C LEU A 443 16.92 12.16 15.38
N ASN A 444 17.72 12.86 14.57
CA ASN A 444 17.23 13.90 13.66
C ASN A 444 16.96 13.44 12.23
N GLY A 445 17.08 12.15 11.92
CA GLY A 445 16.73 11.59 10.61
C GLY A 445 17.80 10.65 10.08
N GLY A 446 18.00 10.66 8.77
CA GLY A 446 18.93 9.78 8.07
C GLY A 446 18.43 9.42 6.67
N ILE A 447 18.95 8.33 6.11
CA ILE A 447 18.57 7.88 4.77
C ILE A 447 17.25 7.10 4.84
N LEU A 448 16.31 7.44 3.97
CA LEU A 448 15.11 6.66 3.70
C LEU A 448 15.25 5.95 2.35
N ILE A 449 14.81 4.70 2.29
CA ILE A 449 14.82 3.87 1.08
C ILE A 449 13.38 3.50 0.74
N TRP A 450 12.92 3.97 -0.41
CA TRP A 450 11.58 3.74 -0.94
C TRP A 450 11.62 2.69 -2.03
N HIS A 451 10.97 1.55 -1.85
CA HIS A 451 10.76 0.56 -2.90
C HIS A 451 9.51 0.93 -3.70
N ILE A 452 9.71 1.17 -4.99
CA ILE A 452 8.65 1.57 -5.91
C ILE A 452 8.34 0.42 -6.87
N ASP A 453 7.06 0.12 -7.05
CA ASP A 453 6.54 -0.85 -8.03
C ASP A 453 5.53 -0.14 -8.95
N GLU A 454 6.01 0.30 -10.11
CA GLU A 454 5.22 0.99 -11.13
C GLU A 454 4.13 0.09 -11.72
N SER A 455 4.29 -1.24 -11.65
CA SER A 455 3.26 -2.17 -12.14
C SER A 455 2.00 -2.10 -11.27
N VAL A 456 2.16 -2.00 -9.94
CA VAL A 456 1.05 -1.83 -9.00
C VAL A 456 0.40 -0.47 -9.18
N ILE A 457 1.20 0.58 -9.36
CA ILE A 457 0.71 1.94 -9.63
C ILE A 457 -0.19 1.93 -10.85
N ARG A 458 0.29 1.42 -12.00
CA ARG A 458 -0.49 1.32 -13.25
C ARG A 458 -1.76 0.47 -13.10
N GLN A 459 -1.70 -0.60 -12.33
CA GLN A 459 -2.85 -1.49 -12.12
C GLN A 459 -3.95 -0.85 -11.27
N LYS A 460 -3.58 -0.06 -10.26
CA LYS A 460 -4.52 0.47 -9.25
C LYS A 460 -5.01 1.89 -9.50
N LEU A 461 -4.29 2.67 -10.31
CA LEU A 461 -4.71 4.02 -10.73
C LEU A 461 -6.16 4.05 -11.21
N GLY A 462 -7.01 4.80 -10.52
CA GLY A 462 -8.41 5.04 -10.88
C GLY A 462 -9.47 4.15 -10.19
N ASN A 463 -9.07 3.10 -9.45
CA ASN A 463 -10.00 2.16 -8.81
C ASN A 463 -9.84 2.07 -7.27
N GLU A 464 -8.61 2.00 -6.76
CA GLU A 464 -8.29 1.78 -5.33
C GLU A 464 -7.04 2.57 -4.90
N GLY A 465 -6.81 2.70 -3.59
CA GLY A 465 -5.54 3.21 -3.07
C GLY A 465 -4.36 2.32 -3.49
N ILE A 466 -3.29 2.94 -4.01
CA ILE A 466 -2.13 2.22 -4.56
C ILE A 466 -1.35 1.43 -3.51
N ASN A 467 -1.54 1.75 -2.22
CA ASN A 467 -0.92 1.08 -1.07
C ASN A 467 -1.91 0.26 -0.21
N SER A 468 -3.17 0.09 -0.63
CA SER A 468 -4.20 -0.60 0.18
C SER A 468 -3.95 -2.10 0.38
N ASN A 469 -3.02 -2.72 -0.35
CA ASN A 469 -2.56 -4.07 -0.04
C ASN A 469 -1.29 -4.00 0.83
N PRO A 470 -1.37 -4.29 2.15
CA PRO A 470 -0.21 -4.20 3.05
C PRO A 470 0.89 -5.22 2.73
N ASN A 471 0.61 -6.26 1.93
CA ASN A 471 1.59 -7.25 1.50
C ASN A 471 2.21 -6.93 0.14
N ARG A 472 1.70 -5.93 -0.59
CA ARG A 472 2.24 -5.49 -1.88
C ARG A 472 1.87 -4.03 -2.13
N ARG A 473 2.60 -3.13 -1.47
CA ARG A 473 2.48 -1.67 -1.63
C ARG A 473 3.17 -1.22 -2.92
N ALA A 474 2.59 -0.23 -3.60
CA ALA A 474 3.20 0.45 -4.74
C ALA A 474 4.39 1.32 -4.35
N VAL A 475 4.27 1.98 -3.20
CA VAL A 475 5.29 2.86 -2.62
C VAL A 475 5.50 2.39 -1.19
N ASN A 476 6.62 1.72 -0.94
CA ASN A 476 6.90 1.12 0.35
C ASN A 476 8.17 1.71 0.96
N LEU A 477 8.11 2.12 2.22
CA LEU A 477 9.33 2.44 2.97
C LEU A 477 9.99 1.14 3.44
N GLN A 478 11.29 1.00 3.19
CA GLN A 478 12.09 -0.09 3.73
C GLN A 478 12.61 0.30 5.11
N GLU A 479 11.81 -0.01 6.14
CA GLU A 479 12.06 0.27 7.56
C GLU A 479 13.39 -0.35 8.01
N ALA A 480 14.37 0.48 8.35
CA ALA A 480 15.73 0.03 8.63
C ALA A 480 15.80 -0.97 9.79
N ASP A 481 15.00 -0.78 10.84
CA ASP A 481 14.97 -1.63 12.02
C ASP A 481 14.50 -3.08 11.76
N GLY A 482 13.93 -3.36 10.58
CA GLY A 482 13.44 -4.65 10.17
C GLY A 482 12.06 -5.03 10.73
N ALA A 483 11.37 -4.13 11.44
CA ALA A 483 10.10 -4.43 12.09
C ALA A 483 8.94 -4.58 11.09
N ARG A 484 8.95 -3.80 10.00
CA ARG A 484 7.89 -3.76 8.97
C ARG A 484 6.51 -3.54 9.59
N ASP A 485 6.41 -2.55 10.46
CA ASP A 485 5.33 -2.39 11.42
C ASP A 485 4.44 -1.17 11.12
N ILE A 486 4.85 -0.30 10.20
CA ILE A 486 4.02 0.78 9.65
C ILE A 486 2.73 0.20 9.08
N GLY A 487 1.59 0.67 9.60
CA GLY A 487 0.27 0.19 9.20
C GLY A 487 -0.10 -1.22 9.63
N ARG A 488 0.66 -1.83 10.54
CA ARG A 488 0.38 -3.19 11.04
C ARG A 488 0.19 -3.14 12.57
N PRO A 489 -0.99 -2.74 13.05
CA PRO A 489 -1.22 -2.62 14.48
C PRO A 489 -1.17 -3.98 15.19
N VAL A 490 -0.25 -4.10 16.13
CA VAL A 490 -0.13 -5.22 17.07
C VAL A 490 -0.34 -4.67 18.48
N SER A 491 -1.33 -5.20 19.18
CA SER A 491 -1.63 -4.82 20.57
C SER A 491 -1.22 -5.92 21.55
N LEU A 492 -0.31 -5.61 22.48
CA LEU A 492 0.06 -6.49 23.59
C LEU A 492 -0.30 -5.81 24.92
N GLY A 493 -1.49 -6.12 25.43
CA GLY A 493 -2.01 -5.47 26.63
C GLY A 493 -2.34 -3.99 26.38
N PHE A 494 -1.58 -3.09 27.00
CA PHE A 494 -1.75 -1.63 26.85
C PHE A 494 -0.76 -0.99 25.85
N PHE A 495 0.13 -1.79 25.26
CA PHE A 495 1.14 -1.32 24.31
C PHE A 495 0.71 -1.60 22.87
N THR A 496 0.95 -0.63 22.00
CA THR A 496 0.88 -0.75 20.54
C THR A 496 2.27 -0.50 19.96
N ASN A 497 2.59 -1.16 18.86
CA ASN A 497 3.82 -0.89 18.10
C ASN A 497 3.77 0.45 17.35
N GLU A 498 4.87 0.83 16.69
CA GLU A 498 5.12 2.16 16.12
C GLU A 498 4.52 2.32 14.71
N ILE A 499 3.21 2.08 14.58
CA ILE A 499 2.47 1.99 13.29
C ILE A 499 2.55 3.21 12.36
N ASN A 500 3.06 4.34 12.84
CA ASN A 500 3.18 5.61 12.12
C ASN A 500 4.64 5.92 11.72
N GLY A 501 5.58 5.03 12.04
CA GLY A 501 7.00 5.18 11.80
C GLY A 501 7.78 5.70 13.00
N SER A 502 9.07 5.40 13.00
CA SER A 502 10.01 5.61 14.10
C SER A 502 11.28 6.33 13.66
N PRO A 503 12.07 6.90 14.59
CA PRO A 503 13.42 7.40 14.29
C PRO A 503 14.40 6.27 13.90
N PHE A 504 14.02 5.01 14.11
CA PHE A 504 14.81 3.82 13.80
C PHE A 504 14.51 3.25 12.41
N ASP A 505 13.51 3.78 11.70
CA ASP A 505 13.23 3.42 10.30
C ASP A 505 14.26 4.03 9.34
N PHE A 506 15.01 5.05 9.80
CA PHE A 506 16.11 5.67 9.06
C PHE A 506 17.37 4.78 9.05
N TRP A 507 18.05 4.76 7.90
CA TRP A 507 19.34 4.08 7.73
C TRP A 507 20.50 5.00 8.13
N TRP A 508 21.27 4.62 9.16
CA TRP A 508 22.47 5.34 9.63
C TRP A 508 23.39 4.47 10.50
N SER A 509 24.69 4.77 10.54
CA SER A 509 25.74 3.87 11.08
C SER A 509 25.58 3.39 12.51
N ASN A 510 24.91 4.17 13.35
CA ASN A 510 24.77 3.92 14.79
C ASN A 510 23.33 3.55 15.20
N ASN A 511 22.48 3.20 14.22
CA ASN A 511 21.14 2.70 14.49
C ASN A 511 21.25 1.39 15.31
N ASN A 512 20.71 1.42 16.52
CA ASN A 512 20.80 0.34 17.49
C ASN A 512 19.43 -0.26 17.83
N ALA A 513 18.46 -0.12 16.92
CA ALA A 513 17.12 -0.66 17.06
C ALA A 513 17.17 -2.13 17.48
N THR A 514 16.48 -2.44 18.58
CA THR A 514 16.53 -3.76 19.20
C THR A 514 15.19 -4.06 19.84
N VAL A 515 14.61 -5.20 19.52
CA VAL A 515 13.39 -5.70 20.17
C VAL A 515 13.81 -6.48 21.42
N ILE A 516 13.32 -6.03 22.58
CA ILE A 516 13.53 -6.71 23.86
C ILE A 516 12.41 -7.71 24.09
N THR A 517 12.74 -8.99 24.14
CA THR A 517 11.80 -10.10 24.41
C THR A 517 11.98 -10.62 25.84
N GLN A 518 11.06 -11.48 26.29
CA GLN A 518 11.20 -12.14 27.61
C GLN A 518 12.46 -13.01 27.72
N THR A 519 13.00 -13.50 26.60
CA THR A 519 14.11 -14.46 26.54
C THR A 519 15.43 -13.84 26.08
N GLY A 520 15.44 -12.57 25.65
CA GLY A 520 16.65 -11.89 25.18
C GLY A 520 16.35 -10.73 24.22
N ASN A 521 17.39 -10.29 23.51
CA ASN A 521 17.33 -9.17 22.57
C ASN A 521 17.42 -9.68 21.13
N ILE A 522 16.61 -9.12 20.23
CA ILE A 522 16.65 -9.38 18.80
C ILE A 522 17.04 -8.07 18.11
N THR A 523 18.16 -8.08 17.38
CA THR A 523 18.63 -6.95 16.57
C THR A 523 18.66 -7.41 15.12
N LEU A 524 17.81 -6.81 14.29
CA LEU A 524 17.73 -7.11 12.85
C LEU A 524 18.52 -6.11 12.02
N TYR A 525 18.60 -4.85 12.47
CA TYR A 525 19.34 -3.80 11.78
C TYR A 525 20.79 -4.21 11.53
N GLN A 526 21.21 -4.00 10.30
CA GLN A 526 22.60 -4.00 9.88
C GLN A 526 22.84 -2.69 9.13
N ASN A 527 24.05 -2.14 9.18
CA ASN A 527 24.43 -0.98 8.36
C ASN A 527 24.62 -1.36 6.87
N ARG A 528 23.64 -2.09 6.34
CA ARG A 528 23.59 -2.72 5.03
C ARG A 528 22.14 -3.08 4.67
N PHE A 529 21.76 -2.81 3.44
CA PHE A 529 20.51 -3.21 2.81
C PHE A 529 20.84 -4.07 1.59
N GLY A 530 20.60 -5.37 1.67
CA GLY A 530 21.00 -6.36 0.69
C GLY A 530 20.08 -7.60 0.66
N PRO A 531 20.40 -8.62 -0.14
CA PRO A 531 19.49 -9.74 -0.38
C PRO A 531 19.33 -10.70 0.82
N ASP A 532 20.27 -10.64 1.76
CA ASP A 532 20.34 -11.45 2.98
C ASP A 532 20.20 -10.59 4.25
N THR A 533 19.61 -9.40 4.14
CA THR A 533 19.28 -8.52 5.27
C THR A 533 17.79 -8.55 5.60
N THR A 534 17.40 -7.89 6.69
CA THR A 534 15.98 -7.67 7.03
C THR A 534 15.80 -6.18 7.33
N PRO A 535 15.07 -5.42 6.49
CA PRO A 535 14.45 -5.85 5.23
C PRO A 535 15.49 -6.28 4.18
N ASP A 536 15.09 -7.19 3.29
CA ASP A 536 15.87 -7.53 2.10
C ASP A 536 15.50 -6.60 0.93
N ASN A 537 16.32 -6.62 -0.13
CA ASN A 537 16.14 -5.77 -1.31
C ASN A 537 15.62 -6.53 -2.55
N SER A 538 14.92 -7.65 -2.38
CA SER A 538 14.31 -8.39 -3.49
C SER A 538 13.16 -7.60 -4.14
N SER A 539 12.83 -7.94 -5.38
CA SER A 539 11.63 -7.43 -6.03
C SER A 539 10.36 -7.93 -5.32
N ASN A 540 9.23 -7.28 -5.57
CA ASN A 540 7.92 -7.73 -5.08
C ASN A 540 7.51 -9.11 -5.64
N SER A 541 8.10 -9.53 -6.75
CA SER A 541 7.95 -10.88 -7.31
C SER A 541 8.88 -11.92 -6.66
N GLY A 542 9.74 -11.51 -5.73
CA GLY A 542 10.70 -12.38 -5.03
C GLY A 542 12.03 -12.59 -5.77
N ALA A 543 12.27 -11.87 -6.86
CA ALA A 543 13.56 -11.94 -7.55
C ALA A 543 14.65 -11.24 -6.72
N PRO A 544 15.79 -11.89 -6.47
CA PRO A 544 16.86 -11.28 -5.68
C PRO A 544 17.50 -10.13 -6.44
N SER A 545 17.85 -9.07 -5.71
CA SER A 545 18.71 -8.02 -6.24
C SER A 545 20.18 -8.46 -6.16
N TYR A 546 20.99 -8.07 -7.15
CA TYR A 546 22.43 -8.43 -7.19
C TYR A 546 23.33 -7.28 -6.73
N PHE A 547 22.85 -6.48 -5.79
CA PHE A 547 23.59 -5.39 -5.18
C PHE A 547 23.22 -5.25 -3.71
N GLU A 548 24.03 -4.50 -2.98
CA GLU A 548 23.68 -4.04 -1.64
C GLU A 548 24.07 -2.57 -1.48
N LEU A 549 23.31 -1.86 -0.63
CA LEU A 549 23.68 -0.56 -0.10
C LEU A 549 24.34 -0.79 1.26
N PHE A 550 25.43 -0.09 1.57
CA PHE A 550 26.18 -0.31 2.80
C PHE A 550 26.95 0.94 3.22
N ASP A 551 27.56 0.92 4.40
CA ASP A 551 28.38 2.03 4.90
C ASP A 551 27.58 3.34 4.94
N PHE A 552 26.34 3.27 5.46
CA PHE A 552 25.54 4.46 5.70
C PHE A 552 26.23 5.30 6.78
N SER A 553 26.31 6.62 6.57
CA SER A 553 26.87 7.57 7.54
C SER A 553 25.98 7.69 8.79
N ASP A 554 26.40 8.50 9.75
CA ASP A 554 25.52 8.95 10.83
C ASP A 554 24.35 9.79 10.29
N ASN A 555 23.39 10.13 11.15
CA ASN A 555 22.21 10.94 10.83
C ASN A 555 22.55 12.43 10.58
N LEU A 556 23.26 12.69 9.50
CA LEU A 556 23.83 14.00 9.17
C LEU A 556 22.93 14.80 8.22
N PRO A 557 23.01 16.15 8.23
CA PRO A 557 22.35 17.01 7.23
C PRO A 557 22.75 16.69 5.78
N THR A 558 23.94 16.11 5.59
CA THR A 558 24.34 15.46 4.34
C THR A 558 24.81 14.05 4.68
N ALA A 559 23.93 13.08 4.46
CA ALA A 559 24.21 11.67 4.71
C ALA A 559 24.85 11.03 3.46
N SER A 560 25.52 9.90 3.66
CA SER A 560 26.11 9.14 2.57
C SER A 560 25.89 7.65 2.70
N PHE A 561 25.94 6.94 1.58
CA PHE A 561 26.00 5.49 1.53
C PHE A 561 26.91 5.04 0.38
N ARG A 562 27.27 3.75 0.36
CA ARG A 562 27.96 3.08 -0.75
C ARG A 562 27.08 1.99 -1.34
N ILE A 563 27.39 1.60 -2.57
CA ILE A 563 26.74 0.50 -3.27
C ILE A 563 27.81 -0.44 -3.84
N ARG A 564 27.54 -1.74 -3.89
CA ARG A 564 28.39 -2.71 -4.60
C ARG A 564 27.55 -3.87 -5.15
N PRO A 565 28.03 -4.58 -6.19
CA PRO A 565 27.41 -5.82 -6.63
C PRO A 565 27.62 -6.93 -5.57
N VAL A 566 26.64 -7.82 -5.44
CA VAL A 566 26.72 -9.03 -4.60
C VAL A 566 26.14 -10.23 -5.34
N ASN A 567 26.67 -11.42 -5.05
CA ASN A 567 26.06 -12.68 -5.45
C ASN A 567 25.68 -13.44 -4.18
N PRO A 568 24.47 -13.24 -3.63
CA PRO A 568 24.07 -13.77 -2.33
C PRO A 568 23.99 -15.31 -2.29
N PHE A 569 23.92 -15.97 -3.45
CA PHE A 569 23.75 -17.42 -3.55
C PHE A 569 24.74 -18.05 -4.54
N SER A 570 25.99 -17.57 -4.54
CA SER A 570 27.05 -18.05 -5.43
C SER A 570 27.29 -19.56 -5.39
N ASP A 571 26.90 -20.21 -4.30
CA ASP A 571 27.06 -21.64 -4.11
C ASP A 571 25.89 -22.46 -4.67
N LEU A 572 24.74 -21.82 -4.96
CA LEU A 572 23.52 -22.47 -5.46
C LEU A 572 23.32 -22.23 -6.97
N TYR A 573 23.59 -21.01 -7.45
CA TYR A 573 23.40 -20.65 -8.84
C TYR A 573 24.34 -19.52 -9.28
N GLU A 574 24.49 -19.37 -10.59
CA GLU A 574 25.18 -18.26 -11.23
C GLU A 574 24.16 -17.44 -12.03
N LEU A 575 24.15 -16.11 -11.85
CA LEU A 575 23.36 -15.22 -12.68
C LEU A 575 23.92 -15.24 -14.11
N MET A 576 23.19 -15.85 -15.04
CA MET A 576 23.56 -15.86 -16.46
C MET A 576 23.16 -14.58 -17.20
N ASP A 577 21.97 -14.04 -16.91
CA ASP A 577 21.41 -12.85 -17.55
C ASP A 577 20.34 -12.22 -16.63
N SER A 578 20.15 -10.90 -16.74
CA SER A 578 19.12 -10.15 -16.02
C SER A 578 18.33 -9.31 -17.01
N ARG A 579 17.05 -9.64 -17.16
CA ARG A 579 16.18 -9.09 -18.20
C ARG A 579 14.91 -8.52 -17.60
N SER A 580 14.51 -7.36 -18.09
CA SER A 580 13.32 -6.63 -17.67
C SER A 580 12.37 -6.34 -18.83
N ASP A 581 12.77 -6.67 -20.05
CA ASP A 581 12.08 -6.47 -21.33
C ASP A 581 11.13 -7.63 -21.70
N ILE A 582 10.77 -8.46 -20.73
CA ILE A 582 9.77 -9.52 -20.87
C ILE A 582 8.40 -8.87 -21.15
N SER A 583 7.73 -9.31 -22.22
CA SER A 583 6.45 -8.70 -22.66
C SER A 583 5.22 -9.46 -22.16
N VAL A 584 5.42 -10.63 -21.56
CA VAL A 584 4.35 -11.42 -20.94
C VAL A 584 4.15 -11.09 -19.46
N GLU A 585 2.89 -11.11 -19.02
CA GLU A 585 2.50 -10.88 -17.63
C GLU A 585 2.58 -12.17 -16.82
N THR A 586 3.70 -12.42 -16.14
CA THR A 586 3.97 -13.71 -15.45
C THR A 586 3.31 -13.84 -14.08
N PHE A 587 2.80 -12.74 -13.49
CA PHE A 587 2.19 -12.77 -12.16
C PHE A 587 0.70 -13.15 -12.19
N THR A 588 0.33 -14.22 -11.50
CA THR A 588 -1.07 -14.63 -11.30
C THR A 588 -1.58 -14.13 -9.94
N GLN A 589 -2.80 -13.59 -9.89
CA GLN A 589 -3.35 -13.10 -8.63
C GLN A 589 -3.85 -14.26 -7.75
N ASN A 590 -3.53 -14.24 -6.45
CA ASN A 590 -4.03 -15.23 -5.47
C ASN A 590 -5.56 -15.25 -5.31
N SER A 591 -6.25 -14.21 -5.78
CA SER A 591 -7.72 -14.13 -5.81
C SER A 591 -8.35 -15.01 -6.88
N ASP A 592 -7.60 -15.40 -7.92
CA ASP A 592 -8.08 -16.31 -8.95
C ASP A 592 -8.14 -17.75 -8.42
N SER A 593 -9.34 -18.31 -8.40
CA SER A 593 -9.58 -19.63 -7.83
C SER A 593 -8.85 -20.78 -8.57
N TYR A 594 -8.55 -20.59 -9.86
CA TYR A 594 -7.83 -21.55 -10.68
C TYR A 594 -6.32 -21.41 -10.47
N TRP A 595 -5.74 -20.23 -10.72
CA TRP A 595 -4.28 -20.04 -10.61
C TRP A 595 -3.76 -20.19 -9.19
N LYS A 596 -4.59 -19.97 -8.17
CA LYS A 596 -4.25 -20.30 -6.78
C LYS A 596 -3.87 -21.79 -6.61
N ARG A 597 -4.43 -22.68 -7.43
CA ARG A 597 -4.20 -24.13 -7.37
C ARG A 597 -3.29 -24.64 -8.48
N PHE A 598 -3.28 -23.93 -9.60
CA PHE A 598 -2.63 -24.31 -10.85
C PHE A 598 -1.80 -23.12 -11.38
N PRO A 599 -0.73 -22.71 -10.68
CA PRO A 599 0.07 -21.55 -11.07
C PRO A 599 0.86 -21.82 -12.36
N LEU A 600 1.26 -20.75 -13.04
CA LEU A 600 2.14 -20.83 -14.21
C LEU A 600 3.60 -21.02 -13.78
N SER A 601 4.36 -21.83 -14.51
CA SER A 601 5.79 -22.07 -14.29
C SER A 601 6.59 -22.02 -15.59
N LEU A 602 7.90 -21.74 -15.47
CA LEU A 602 8.83 -21.76 -16.59
C LEU A 602 9.04 -23.18 -17.09
N ILE A 603 8.99 -23.39 -18.41
CA ILE A 603 9.16 -24.73 -19.01
C ILE A 603 10.47 -24.75 -19.81
N PRO A 604 11.45 -25.59 -19.45
CA PRO A 604 12.60 -25.82 -20.31
C PRO A 604 12.16 -26.59 -21.57
N ILE A 605 12.54 -26.10 -22.74
CA ILE A 605 12.28 -26.72 -24.03
C ILE A 605 13.60 -27.03 -24.71
N GLN A 606 13.72 -28.24 -25.26
CA GLN A 606 14.87 -28.61 -26.08
C GLN A 606 14.45 -28.78 -27.54
N TYR A 607 15.22 -28.19 -28.46
CA TYR A 607 15.06 -28.35 -29.90
C TYR A 607 16.43 -28.45 -30.58
N ASN A 608 16.69 -29.54 -31.30
CA ASN A 608 17.98 -29.79 -31.97
C ASN A 608 19.23 -29.62 -31.06
N GLY A 609 19.08 -29.87 -29.75
CA GLY A 609 20.15 -29.72 -28.76
C GLY A 609 20.32 -28.31 -28.19
N GLN A 610 19.60 -27.31 -28.70
CA GLN A 610 19.49 -25.99 -28.06
C GLN A 610 18.44 -26.05 -26.95
N VAL A 611 18.74 -25.41 -25.83
CA VAL A 611 17.83 -25.29 -24.69
C VAL A 611 17.29 -23.87 -24.67
N SER A 612 15.98 -23.75 -24.64
CA SER A 612 15.28 -22.48 -24.44
C SER A 612 14.32 -22.60 -23.26
N VAL A 613 13.87 -21.48 -22.73
CA VAL A 613 12.89 -21.40 -21.65
C VAL A 613 11.62 -20.79 -22.20
N LEU A 614 10.51 -21.53 -22.12
CA LEU A 614 9.18 -21.00 -22.38
C LEU A 614 8.67 -20.32 -21.11
N ILE A 615 8.30 -19.05 -21.27
CA ILE A 615 7.81 -18.15 -20.24
C ILE A 615 6.32 -17.93 -20.50
N PRO A 616 5.43 -18.66 -19.80
CA PRO A 616 4.00 -18.40 -19.89
C PRO A 616 3.60 -17.18 -19.06
N GLY A 617 2.65 -16.39 -19.57
CA GLY A 617 2.01 -15.30 -18.85
C GLY A 617 0.53 -15.18 -19.16
N ARG A 618 -0.17 -14.31 -18.43
CA ARG A 618 -1.63 -14.11 -18.55
C ARG A 618 -2.08 -13.59 -19.92
N ASN A 619 -1.17 -13.00 -20.68
CA ASN A 619 -1.42 -12.37 -21.97
C ASN A 619 -0.68 -13.07 -23.13
N GLY A 620 -0.08 -14.25 -22.90
CA GLY A 620 0.60 -14.99 -23.97
C GLY A 620 1.80 -15.80 -23.50
N LEU A 621 2.63 -16.17 -24.48
CA LEU A 621 3.84 -16.96 -24.29
C LEU A 621 5.05 -16.24 -24.87
N GLN A 622 6.20 -16.37 -24.20
CA GLN A 622 7.47 -15.86 -24.69
C GLN A 622 8.55 -16.93 -24.58
N LEU A 623 9.50 -16.95 -25.51
CA LEU A 623 10.63 -17.87 -25.49
C LEU A 623 11.90 -17.09 -25.18
N TYR A 624 12.80 -17.69 -24.41
CA TYR A 624 14.10 -17.13 -24.07
C TYR A 624 15.21 -18.15 -24.33
N ASP A 625 16.26 -17.75 -25.04
CA ASP A 625 17.48 -18.54 -25.18
C ASP A 625 18.52 -18.01 -24.16
N PRO A 626 18.84 -18.78 -23.09
CA PRO A 626 19.76 -18.33 -22.05
C PRO A 626 21.23 -18.27 -22.49
N PHE A 627 21.60 -18.89 -23.63
CA PHE A 627 22.99 -18.92 -24.10
C PHE A 627 23.28 -17.81 -25.11
N GLU A 628 22.36 -17.57 -26.04
CA GLU A 628 22.44 -16.43 -26.96
C GLU A 628 21.93 -15.14 -26.29
N GLN A 629 21.29 -15.23 -25.11
CA GLN A 629 20.63 -14.13 -24.41
C GLN A 629 19.58 -13.43 -25.29
N ASP A 630 18.89 -14.21 -26.11
CA ASP A 630 17.87 -13.72 -27.03
C ASP A 630 16.46 -13.97 -26.48
N LEU A 631 15.66 -12.91 -26.47
CA LEU A 631 14.25 -12.95 -26.09
C LEU A 631 13.40 -12.80 -27.35
N PHE A 632 12.53 -13.77 -27.62
CA PHE A 632 11.77 -13.83 -28.87
C PHE A 632 10.45 -13.07 -28.78
N GLU A 633 9.87 -12.73 -29.93
CA GLU A 633 8.56 -12.07 -29.98
C GLU A 633 7.48 -12.93 -29.31
N GLN A 634 6.65 -12.26 -28.51
CA GLN A 634 5.51 -12.88 -27.85
C GLN A 634 4.51 -13.44 -28.85
N SER A 635 3.98 -14.63 -28.55
CA SER A 635 2.77 -15.12 -29.19
C SER A 635 1.55 -14.51 -28.51
N TYR A 636 0.71 -13.81 -29.28
CA TYR A 636 -0.54 -13.22 -28.81
C TYR A 636 -1.64 -14.29 -28.76
N LEU A 637 -1.70 -15.04 -27.67
CA LEU A 637 -2.91 -15.75 -27.28
C LEU A 637 -3.78 -14.73 -26.53
N THR A 638 -4.91 -14.32 -27.10
CA THR A 638 -5.76 -13.23 -26.58
C THR A 638 -6.59 -13.62 -25.34
N SER A 639 -6.19 -14.67 -24.62
CA SER A 639 -6.89 -15.22 -23.46
C SER A 639 -5.89 -15.58 -22.35
N SER A 640 -6.34 -15.47 -21.10
CA SER A 640 -5.62 -15.99 -19.93
C SER A 640 -5.25 -17.45 -20.15
N LEU A 641 -4.01 -17.86 -19.89
CA LEU A 641 -3.52 -19.22 -20.14
C LEU A 641 -3.57 -20.12 -18.90
N GLN A 642 -3.79 -21.41 -19.12
CA GLN A 642 -3.36 -22.45 -18.18
C GLN A 642 -1.92 -22.89 -18.49
N GLN A 643 -1.30 -23.67 -17.60
CA GLN A 643 0.08 -24.14 -17.78
C GLN A 643 0.23 -24.92 -19.11
N PRO A 644 1.11 -24.48 -20.04
CA PRO A 644 1.39 -25.24 -21.25
C PRO A 644 2.06 -26.57 -20.94
N VAL A 645 1.89 -27.56 -21.82
CA VAL A 645 2.55 -28.86 -21.71
C VAL A 645 3.54 -29.05 -22.85
N ALA A 646 4.78 -29.44 -22.53
CA ALA A 646 5.77 -29.80 -23.53
C ALA A 646 5.48 -31.20 -24.09
N ASN A 647 5.47 -31.33 -25.42
CA ASN A 647 5.19 -32.57 -26.14
C ASN A 647 6.51 -33.28 -26.51
N GLY A 648 7.37 -33.54 -25.51
CA GLY A 648 8.69 -34.19 -25.66
C GLY A 648 9.82 -33.28 -26.18
N ASP A 649 10.98 -33.87 -26.50
CA ASP A 649 12.25 -33.15 -26.75
C ASP A 649 12.41 -32.54 -28.17
N ASN A 650 11.30 -32.18 -28.81
CA ASN A 650 11.27 -31.73 -30.21
C ASN A 650 10.76 -30.30 -30.38
N GLY A 651 10.80 -29.49 -29.34
CA GLY A 651 10.30 -28.11 -29.40
C GLY A 651 8.78 -27.99 -29.57
N LEU A 652 8.04 -29.08 -29.39
CA LEU A 652 6.60 -29.15 -29.52
C LEU A 652 5.94 -28.86 -28.18
N PHE A 653 4.88 -28.07 -28.16
CA PHE A 653 4.12 -27.84 -26.94
C PHE A 653 2.64 -27.54 -27.24
N THR A 654 1.81 -27.65 -26.21
CA THR A 654 0.37 -27.40 -26.29
C THR A 654 0.00 -26.32 -25.28
N ALA A 655 -0.81 -25.35 -25.71
CA ALA A 655 -1.32 -24.28 -24.86
C ALA A 655 -2.85 -24.20 -24.98
N ALA A 656 -3.49 -23.77 -23.89
CA ALA A 656 -4.94 -23.60 -23.81
C ALA A 656 -5.28 -22.41 -22.89
N PRO A 657 -6.47 -21.83 -23.03
CA PRO A 657 -6.95 -20.83 -22.10
C PRO A 657 -7.20 -21.43 -20.70
N ASN A 658 -7.16 -20.57 -19.69
CA ASN A 658 -7.62 -20.81 -18.32
C ASN A 658 -9.09 -21.28 -18.36
N PRO A 659 -9.44 -22.44 -17.75
CA PRO A 659 -10.78 -22.98 -17.82
C PRO A 659 -11.83 -22.14 -17.09
N LEU A 660 -12.96 -21.87 -17.74
CA LEU A 660 -14.12 -21.18 -17.14
C LEU A 660 -15.18 -22.17 -16.63
N LEU A 661 -15.70 -21.93 -15.42
CA LEU A 661 -16.74 -22.77 -14.79
C LEU A 661 -18.07 -22.87 -15.57
N SER A 662 -18.34 -21.90 -16.45
CA SER A 662 -19.63 -21.76 -17.12
C SER A 662 -19.86 -22.74 -18.29
N GLY A 663 -18.98 -23.72 -18.49
CA GLY A 663 -19.19 -24.82 -19.45
C GLY A 663 -19.00 -24.43 -20.92
N SER A 664 -18.21 -23.39 -21.20
CA SER A 664 -17.79 -23.08 -22.57
C SER A 664 -16.63 -24.00 -22.98
N PRO A 665 -16.61 -24.52 -24.21
CA PRO A 665 -15.45 -25.23 -24.75
C PRO A 665 -14.20 -24.33 -24.69
N MET A 666 -13.06 -24.95 -24.43
CA MET A 666 -11.74 -24.33 -24.56
C MET A 666 -11.14 -24.66 -25.92
N ASP A 667 -10.52 -23.67 -26.55
CA ASP A 667 -9.74 -23.86 -27.77
C ASP A 667 -8.29 -24.17 -27.38
N VAL A 668 -7.81 -25.33 -27.77
CA VAL A 668 -6.47 -25.84 -27.47
C VAL A 668 -5.61 -25.75 -28.73
N GLU A 669 -4.41 -25.20 -28.60
CA GLU A 669 -3.50 -24.91 -29.71
C GLU A 669 -2.19 -25.70 -29.56
N LEU A 670 -1.72 -26.28 -30.66
CA LEU A 670 -0.43 -26.98 -30.75
C LEU A 670 0.58 -26.12 -31.48
N PHE A 671 1.79 -26.06 -30.95
CA PHE A 671 2.88 -25.23 -31.47
C PHE A 671 4.19 -26.01 -31.64
N ASN A 672 5.03 -25.50 -32.52
CA ASN A 672 6.44 -25.85 -32.65
C ASN A 672 7.32 -24.60 -32.50
N THR A 673 8.40 -24.71 -31.75
CA THR A 673 9.40 -23.65 -31.50
C THR A 673 10.55 -23.61 -32.52
N ALA A 674 10.44 -24.31 -33.65
CA ALA A 674 11.48 -24.34 -34.68
C ALA A 674 11.92 -22.93 -35.13
N GLY A 675 13.23 -22.66 -35.03
CA GLY A 675 13.81 -21.36 -35.38
C GLY A 675 13.53 -20.26 -34.36
N ASN A 676 13.26 -20.63 -33.11
CA ASN A 676 12.95 -19.73 -31.99
C ASN A 676 11.70 -18.85 -32.24
N SER A 677 10.72 -19.40 -32.95
CA SER A 677 9.42 -18.76 -33.21
C SER A 677 8.28 -19.69 -32.87
N PHE A 678 7.13 -19.13 -32.50
CA PHE A 678 5.90 -19.90 -32.28
C PHE A 678 5.21 -20.22 -33.60
N ASN A 679 5.33 -21.46 -34.06
CA ASN A 679 4.70 -21.92 -35.30
C ASN A 679 3.47 -22.78 -34.97
N PRO A 680 2.23 -22.29 -35.19
CA PRO A 680 1.03 -23.07 -34.94
C PRO A 680 0.96 -24.27 -35.89
N MET A 681 0.70 -25.45 -35.33
CA MET A 681 0.58 -26.70 -36.06
C MET A 681 -0.88 -27.13 -36.26
N GLY A 682 -1.75 -26.72 -35.34
CA GLY A 682 -3.17 -27.03 -35.37
C GLY A 682 -3.87 -26.59 -34.10
N SER A 683 -5.19 -26.72 -34.08
CA SER A 683 -6.02 -26.47 -32.91
C SER A 683 -7.21 -27.42 -32.87
N PHE A 684 -7.78 -27.60 -31.69
CA PHE A 684 -9.00 -28.36 -31.47
C PHE A 684 -9.80 -27.77 -30.31
N SER A 685 -11.09 -28.08 -30.25
CA SER A 685 -11.97 -27.64 -29.16
C SER A 685 -12.23 -28.81 -28.21
N ALA A 686 -12.17 -28.55 -26.91
CA ALA A 686 -12.43 -29.53 -25.86
C ALA A 686 -13.29 -28.91 -24.74
N ASP A 687 -13.93 -29.73 -23.92
CA ASP A 687 -14.61 -29.25 -22.72
C ASP A 687 -13.61 -28.61 -21.74
N ALA A 688 -14.05 -27.58 -21.01
CA ALA A 688 -13.23 -26.95 -19.98
C ALA A 688 -12.77 -27.99 -18.93
N ASN A 689 -11.46 -28.12 -18.79
CA ASN A 689 -10.84 -29.02 -17.82
C ASN A 689 -10.93 -28.46 -16.38
N ARG A 690 -10.58 -29.29 -15.38
CA ARG A 690 -10.62 -28.92 -13.95
C ARG A 690 -9.24 -28.96 -13.29
N GLY A 691 -8.18 -28.98 -14.10
CA GLY A 691 -6.78 -29.06 -13.69
C GLY A 691 -5.86 -28.51 -14.78
N PHE A 692 -4.75 -29.19 -15.07
CA PHE A 692 -3.83 -28.83 -16.14
C PHE A 692 -4.16 -29.56 -17.46
N LEU A 693 -3.40 -29.23 -18.51
CA LEU A 693 -3.12 -30.19 -19.58
C LEU A 693 -1.96 -31.08 -19.12
N SER A 694 -2.09 -32.39 -19.26
CA SER A 694 -1.01 -33.32 -18.90
C SER A 694 -0.67 -34.24 -20.08
N MET A 695 0.54 -34.79 -20.09
CA MET A 695 0.96 -35.76 -21.13
C MET A 695 1.55 -37.02 -20.47
N PRO A 696 0.73 -37.82 -19.77
CA PRO A 696 1.20 -39.02 -19.06
C PRO A 696 1.70 -40.12 -20.01
N GLU A 697 1.34 -40.03 -21.29
CA GLU A 697 1.79 -40.93 -22.36
C GLU A 697 2.20 -40.09 -23.57
N SER A 698 3.39 -40.36 -24.13
CA SER A 698 3.89 -39.64 -25.29
C SER A 698 2.89 -39.64 -26.45
N GLY A 699 2.56 -38.46 -26.97
CA GLY A 699 1.62 -38.28 -28.09
C GLY A 699 0.16 -38.16 -27.68
N LEU A 700 -0.16 -38.23 -26.38
CA LEU A 700 -1.53 -38.16 -25.87
C LEU A 700 -1.64 -37.09 -24.78
N ILE A 701 -2.43 -36.05 -25.06
CA ILE A 701 -2.67 -34.92 -24.15
C ILE A 701 -3.96 -35.19 -23.38
N ASP A 702 -3.89 -35.27 -22.07
CA ASP A 702 -5.03 -35.47 -21.18
C ASP A 702 -5.58 -34.11 -20.70
N MET A 703 -6.92 -34.00 -20.65
CA MET A 703 -7.63 -32.81 -20.18
C MET A 703 -8.05 -33.06 -18.74
N ASP A 704 -7.16 -32.77 -17.79
CA ASP A 704 -7.28 -33.22 -16.41
C ASP A 704 -8.62 -32.82 -15.76
N GLY A 705 -9.24 -33.77 -15.08
CA GLY A 705 -10.57 -33.62 -14.50
C GLY A 705 -11.72 -33.87 -15.48
N THR A 706 -11.44 -34.25 -16.73
CA THR A 706 -12.41 -34.69 -17.74
C THR A 706 -12.04 -36.08 -18.26
N PRO A 707 -12.99 -36.84 -18.83
CA PRO A 707 -12.66 -38.11 -19.46
C PRO A 707 -11.99 -37.94 -20.84
N PHE A 708 -11.72 -36.74 -21.33
CA PHE A 708 -11.22 -36.54 -22.70
C PHE A 708 -9.70 -36.47 -22.76
N ARG A 709 -9.14 -36.97 -23.87
CA ARG A 709 -7.73 -36.84 -24.24
C ARG A 709 -7.58 -36.69 -25.74
N TYR A 710 -6.50 -36.08 -26.20
CA TYR A 710 -6.23 -35.80 -27.62
C TYR A 710 -5.02 -36.59 -28.10
N GLU A 711 -5.18 -37.34 -29.19
CA GLU A 711 -4.10 -38.07 -29.85
C GLU A 711 -3.49 -37.21 -30.96
N ILE A 712 -2.23 -36.78 -30.76
CA ILE A 712 -1.54 -35.81 -31.61
C ILE A 712 -1.37 -36.35 -33.04
N ASP A 713 -0.99 -37.63 -33.19
CA ASP A 713 -0.67 -38.23 -34.48
C ASP A 713 -1.90 -38.38 -35.39
N THR A 714 -3.08 -38.67 -34.81
CA THR A 714 -4.33 -38.85 -35.57
C THR A 714 -5.17 -37.57 -35.61
N GLY A 715 -4.88 -36.61 -34.73
CA GLY A 715 -5.63 -35.37 -34.57
C GLY A 715 -7.03 -35.57 -34.00
N THR A 716 -7.23 -36.60 -33.16
CA THR A 716 -8.55 -36.98 -32.65
C THR A 716 -8.69 -36.76 -31.15
N LEU A 717 -9.83 -36.18 -30.75
CA LEU A 717 -10.26 -36.14 -29.35
C LEU A 717 -10.99 -37.46 -29.04
N ILE A 718 -10.48 -38.20 -28.06
CA ILE A 718 -10.99 -39.50 -27.65
C ILE A 718 -11.48 -39.43 -26.20
N GLU A 719 -12.60 -40.11 -25.94
CA GLU A 719 -13.09 -40.31 -24.58
C GLU A 719 -12.38 -41.53 -23.97
N SER A 720 -11.86 -41.33 -22.77
CA SER A 720 -11.13 -42.29 -21.98
C SER A 720 -11.99 -43.49 -21.60
N GLU A 721 -11.41 -44.70 -21.71
CA GLU A 721 -12.06 -45.91 -21.21
C GLU A 721 -12.44 -45.74 -19.72
N ASN A 722 -13.69 -46.08 -19.40
CA ASN A 722 -14.25 -46.08 -18.04
C ASN A 722 -14.21 -44.73 -17.31
N GLY A 723 -14.25 -43.60 -18.02
CA GLY A 723 -14.44 -42.28 -17.40
C GLY A 723 -13.26 -41.82 -16.53
N THR A 724 -12.05 -42.27 -16.82
CA THR A 724 -10.84 -41.85 -16.10
C THR A 724 -10.56 -40.37 -16.33
N ILE A 725 -10.37 -39.61 -15.25
CA ILE A 725 -10.22 -38.15 -15.28
C ILE A 725 -8.81 -37.65 -14.93
N PHE A 726 -7.96 -38.51 -14.37
CA PHE A 726 -6.56 -38.19 -14.09
C PHE A 726 -5.70 -39.44 -14.19
N ARG A 727 -4.45 -39.30 -14.63
CA ARG A 727 -3.50 -40.41 -14.75
C ARG A 727 -2.09 -39.97 -14.39
N SER A 728 -1.36 -40.84 -13.71
CA SER A 728 0.09 -40.69 -13.64
C SER A 728 0.78 -41.16 -14.91
N GLU A 729 2.07 -40.84 -14.99
CA GLU A 729 3.04 -41.57 -15.81
C GLU A 729 3.02 -43.07 -15.52
N LYS A 730 3.67 -43.84 -16.40
CA LYS A 730 3.73 -45.30 -16.33
C LYS A 730 5.17 -45.79 -16.28
N ILE A 731 5.53 -46.46 -15.18
CA ILE A 731 6.83 -47.13 -15.01
C ILE A 731 6.59 -48.64 -15.08
N GLY A 732 6.92 -49.28 -16.20
CA GLY A 732 6.64 -50.70 -16.40
C GLY A 732 5.13 -51.00 -16.34
N THR A 733 4.66 -51.69 -15.30
CA THR A 733 3.21 -51.91 -15.05
C THR A 733 2.64 -50.98 -13.97
N TYR A 734 3.47 -50.16 -13.33
CA TYR A 734 3.04 -49.23 -12.29
C TYR A 734 2.32 -48.04 -12.92
N ARG A 735 1.10 -47.74 -12.44
CA ARG A 735 0.31 -46.57 -12.83
C ARG A 735 -0.73 -46.24 -11.78
N SER A 736 -1.04 -44.97 -11.58
CA SER A 736 -2.19 -44.53 -10.80
C SER A 736 -3.22 -43.81 -11.66
N LEU A 737 -4.50 -43.99 -11.34
CA LEU A 737 -5.65 -43.43 -12.07
C LEU A 737 -6.67 -42.87 -11.09
N ILE A 738 -7.36 -41.79 -11.47
CA ILE A 738 -8.53 -41.30 -10.74
C ILE A 738 -9.77 -41.44 -11.63
N ARG A 739 -10.79 -42.12 -11.10
CA ARG A 739 -12.11 -42.26 -11.74
C ARG A 739 -13.20 -42.38 -10.68
N ASP A 740 -14.37 -41.78 -10.89
CA ASP A 740 -15.53 -41.87 -9.97
C ASP A 740 -15.17 -41.69 -8.49
N ARG A 741 -14.35 -40.68 -8.16
CA ARG A 741 -13.86 -40.41 -6.79
C ARG A 741 -13.10 -41.58 -6.15
N THR A 742 -12.44 -42.39 -6.98
CA THR A 742 -11.61 -43.51 -6.55
C THR A 742 -10.23 -43.35 -7.17
N LEU A 743 -9.21 -43.45 -6.32
CA LEU A 743 -7.82 -43.61 -6.73
C LEU A 743 -7.56 -45.11 -6.93
N GLU A 744 -7.08 -45.49 -8.10
CA GLU A 744 -6.64 -46.85 -8.40
C GLU A 744 -5.14 -46.90 -8.61
N LEU A 745 -4.46 -47.77 -7.88
CA LEU A 745 -3.02 -47.99 -7.93
C LEU A 745 -2.76 -49.34 -8.58
N ILE A 746 -2.24 -49.33 -9.80
CA ILE A 746 -1.95 -50.53 -10.59
C ILE A 746 -0.47 -50.85 -10.44
N PHE A 747 -0.13 -52.09 -10.10
CA PHE A 747 1.24 -52.56 -9.90
C PHE A 747 1.38 -54.03 -10.36
N PRO A 748 2.58 -54.61 -10.52
CA PRO A 748 2.76 -55.96 -11.09
C PRO A 748 1.97 -57.08 -10.41
N GLY A 749 1.60 -56.90 -9.14
CA GLY A 749 0.89 -57.89 -8.32
C GLY A 749 -0.62 -57.69 -8.22
N GLY A 750 -1.19 -56.60 -8.77
CA GLY A 750 -2.63 -56.32 -8.66
C GLY A 750 -2.99 -54.84 -8.76
N THR A 751 -4.18 -54.51 -8.25
CA THR A 751 -4.70 -53.15 -8.15
C THR A 751 -5.21 -52.91 -6.75
N ALA A 752 -4.80 -51.80 -6.12
CA ALA A 752 -5.37 -51.30 -4.87
C ALA A 752 -6.29 -50.11 -5.19
N SER A 753 -7.39 -49.96 -4.45
CA SER A 753 -8.39 -48.92 -4.69
C SER A 753 -8.70 -48.15 -3.42
N HIS A 754 -8.68 -46.82 -3.50
CA HIS A 754 -8.87 -45.92 -2.37
C HIS A 754 -9.98 -44.91 -2.67
N SER A 755 -10.94 -44.75 -1.76
CA SER A 755 -11.99 -43.75 -1.92
C SER A 755 -11.46 -42.35 -1.62
N ILE A 756 -11.77 -41.40 -2.50
CA ILE A 756 -11.46 -39.99 -2.34
C ILE A 756 -12.74 -39.28 -1.85
N LEU A 757 -12.64 -38.59 -0.72
CA LEU A 757 -13.73 -37.75 -0.21
C LEU A 757 -13.67 -36.39 -0.92
N ASP A 758 -14.66 -36.06 -1.76
CA ASP A 758 -14.73 -34.76 -2.43
C ASP A 758 -16.18 -34.23 -2.55
N ASP A 759 -16.35 -32.94 -2.26
CA ASP A 759 -17.62 -32.20 -2.25
C ASP A 759 -17.59 -30.80 -2.94
N GLY A 760 -16.52 -30.42 -3.66
CA GLY A 760 -16.38 -29.06 -4.23
C GLY A 760 -16.01 -28.97 -5.72
N ALA A 761 -16.30 -27.83 -6.36
CA ALA A 761 -15.82 -27.54 -7.72
C ALA A 761 -14.37 -27.01 -7.66
N PHE A 762 -13.47 -27.55 -8.50
CA PHE A 762 -12.03 -27.22 -8.61
C PHE A 762 -11.13 -27.51 -7.41
N LYS A 763 -11.41 -28.54 -6.60
CA LYS A 763 -10.38 -29.03 -5.66
C LYS A 763 -9.30 -29.79 -6.42
N ARG A 764 -8.02 -29.55 -6.10
CA ARG A 764 -6.87 -30.26 -6.68
C ARG A 764 -7.02 -31.75 -6.42
N MET A 765 -6.84 -32.55 -7.47
CA MET A 765 -6.84 -34.01 -7.43
C MET A 765 -5.75 -34.52 -8.37
N HIS A 766 -4.54 -34.69 -7.82
CA HIS A 766 -3.37 -35.09 -8.60
C HIS A 766 -2.80 -36.38 -8.01
N THR A 767 -2.44 -37.34 -8.86
CA THR A 767 -1.80 -38.59 -8.45
C THR A 767 -0.57 -38.87 -9.31
N GLY A 768 0.46 -39.45 -8.71
CA GLY A 768 1.70 -39.73 -9.41
C GLY A 768 2.47 -40.89 -8.81
N ILE A 769 3.66 -41.10 -9.36
CA ILE A 769 4.57 -42.17 -8.99
C ILE A 769 5.90 -41.54 -8.60
N ILE A 770 6.52 -42.06 -7.54
CA ILE A 770 7.88 -41.72 -7.14
C ILE A 770 8.70 -43.00 -7.24
N ASN A 771 9.76 -42.97 -8.03
CA ASN A 771 10.75 -44.03 -8.06
C ASN A 771 11.90 -43.69 -7.10
N LYS A 772 12.07 -44.46 -6.04
CA LYS A 772 13.20 -44.32 -5.12
C LYS A 772 14.50 -44.86 -5.72
N GLU A 773 15.63 -44.45 -5.16
CA GLU A 773 16.96 -44.93 -5.58
C GLU A 773 17.13 -46.46 -5.50
N ASN A 774 16.33 -47.14 -4.68
CA ASN A 774 16.33 -48.60 -4.53
C ASN A 774 15.31 -49.32 -5.44
N ASP A 775 14.79 -48.63 -6.47
CA ASP A 775 13.72 -49.08 -7.37
C ASP A 775 12.38 -49.37 -6.66
N GLU A 776 12.20 -48.89 -5.42
CA GLU A 776 10.91 -48.95 -4.74
C GLU A 776 9.97 -47.90 -5.32
N ILE A 777 8.80 -48.35 -5.77
CA ILE A 777 7.75 -47.48 -6.29
C ILE A 777 6.79 -47.07 -5.17
N ILE A 778 6.62 -45.76 -5.00
CA ILE A 778 5.63 -45.13 -4.15
C ILE A 778 4.59 -44.44 -5.03
N PHE A 779 3.31 -44.59 -4.70
CA PHE A 779 2.27 -43.73 -5.28
C PHE A 779 1.95 -42.59 -4.34
N TYR A 780 1.58 -41.43 -4.87
CA TYR A 780 1.10 -40.31 -4.06
C TYR A 780 -0.25 -39.79 -4.55
N LEU A 781 -1.03 -39.22 -3.63
CA LEU A 781 -2.26 -38.48 -3.88
C LEU A 781 -2.13 -37.10 -3.24
N LEU A 782 -2.23 -36.06 -4.07
CA LEU A 782 -2.22 -34.67 -3.64
C LEU A 782 -3.62 -34.06 -3.82
N LEU A 783 -4.19 -33.62 -2.70
CA LEU A 783 -5.44 -32.88 -2.61
C LEU A 783 -5.17 -31.43 -2.18
N ASP A 784 -6.20 -30.57 -2.14
CA ASP A 784 -6.06 -29.16 -1.70
C ASP A 784 -5.40 -29.03 -0.32
N GLY A 785 -5.73 -29.90 0.63
CA GLY A 785 -5.23 -29.83 2.01
C GLY A 785 -4.62 -31.13 2.52
N LYS A 786 -4.34 -32.10 1.65
CA LYS A 786 -3.81 -33.40 2.07
C LYS A 786 -2.82 -33.95 1.05
N LEU A 787 -1.66 -34.39 1.52
CA LEU A 787 -0.73 -35.22 0.75
C LEU A 787 -0.64 -36.59 1.39
N SER A 788 -0.92 -37.62 0.60
CA SER A 788 -0.84 -39.01 1.01
C SER A 788 0.09 -39.81 0.11
N ILE A 789 0.74 -40.83 0.67
CA ILE A 789 1.52 -41.81 -0.07
C ILE A 789 1.04 -43.23 0.19
N PHE A 790 1.36 -44.12 -0.74
CA PHE A 790 1.05 -45.54 -0.69
C PHE A 790 2.32 -46.33 -1.04
N THR A 791 2.72 -47.22 -0.15
CA THR A 791 3.98 -47.95 -0.24
C THR A 791 3.78 -49.44 -0.45
N SER A 792 4.83 -50.09 -0.93
CA SER A 792 4.83 -51.52 -1.20
C SER A 792 4.71 -52.38 0.08
N GLU A 793 5.08 -51.83 1.25
CA GLU A 793 5.08 -52.55 2.54
C GLU A 793 3.70 -53.07 2.94
N SER A 794 2.65 -52.31 2.64
CA SER A 794 1.25 -52.72 2.87
C SER A 794 0.60 -53.33 1.63
N GLY A 795 1.35 -53.61 0.57
CA GLY A 795 0.80 -53.92 -0.75
C GLY A 795 -0.03 -52.76 -1.32
N TYR A 796 0.30 -51.51 -0.97
CA TYR A 796 -0.42 -50.29 -1.35
C TYR A 796 -1.85 -50.15 -0.78
N GLU A 797 -2.25 -51.02 0.17
CA GLU A 797 -3.60 -51.01 0.77
C GLU A 797 -3.79 -49.95 1.87
N ASN A 798 -2.72 -49.41 2.43
CA ASN A 798 -2.81 -48.41 3.49
C ASN A 798 -2.44 -47.02 2.95
N GLU A 799 -3.31 -46.04 3.20
CA GLU A 799 -3.01 -44.62 3.00
C GLU A 799 -2.10 -44.13 4.14
N ILE A 800 -0.94 -43.56 3.78
CA ILE A 800 -0.04 -42.88 4.73
C ILE A 800 -0.14 -41.39 4.46
N ILE A 801 -0.74 -40.64 5.39
CA ILE A 801 -0.87 -39.19 5.28
C ILE A 801 0.47 -38.57 5.69
N LEU A 802 1.13 -37.87 4.75
CA LEU A 802 2.36 -37.13 5.01
C LEU A 802 2.08 -35.72 5.54
N ALA A 803 1.03 -35.07 5.04
CA ALA A 803 0.58 -33.78 5.54
C ALA A 803 -0.94 -33.63 5.42
N GLU A 804 -1.51 -32.92 6.39
CA GLU A 804 -2.90 -32.49 6.39
C GLU A 804 -2.98 -31.05 6.91
N SER A 805 -3.53 -30.14 6.10
CA SER A 805 -3.67 -28.72 6.40
C SER A 805 -4.96 -28.16 5.78
N GLY A 806 -5.27 -26.89 6.06
CA GLY A 806 -6.39 -26.22 5.39
C GLY A 806 -6.17 -26.02 3.89
N PHE A 807 -4.91 -25.87 3.46
CA PHE A 807 -4.48 -25.69 2.08
C PHE A 807 -2.97 -25.97 1.96
N ILE A 808 -2.55 -26.65 0.90
CA ILE A 808 -1.15 -26.93 0.56
C ILE A 808 -0.85 -26.17 -0.75
N ASP A 809 0.16 -25.30 -0.74
CA ASP A 809 0.54 -24.47 -1.90
C ASP A 809 1.14 -25.29 -3.07
N TRP A 810 1.56 -24.62 -4.15
CA TRP A 810 2.33 -25.22 -5.25
C TRP A 810 3.58 -24.36 -5.57
N PRO A 811 4.81 -24.85 -5.33
CA PRO A 811 5.13 -26.19 -4.82
C PRO A 811 4.54 -26.44 -3.43
N ALA A 812 4.36 -27.70 -3.06
CA ALA A 812 3.75 -28.06 -1.78
C ALA A 812 4.72 -27.68 -0.65
N ILE A 813 4.38 -26.62 0.08
CA ILE A 813 5.14 -26.11 1.24
C ILE A 813 4.33 -26.37 2.50
N VAL A 814 4.84 -27.26 3.36
CA VAL A 814 4.25 -27.59 4.64
C VAL A 814 5.33 -28.21 5.51
N ASP A 815 5.26 -28.04 6.82
CA ASP A 815 6.11 -28.77 7.76
C ASP A 815 5.64 -30.24 7.83
N PHE A 816 6.22 -31.11 6.98
CA PHE A 816 5.83 -32.52 6.88
C PHE A 816 6.22 -33.30 8.13
N ASN A 817 7.21 -32.81 8.88
CA ASN A 817 7.82 -33.54 9.98
C ASN A 817 7.42 -33.00 11.38
N GLY A 818 6.77 -31.83 11.43
CA GLY A 818 6.29 -31.18 12.65
C GLY A 818 7.39 -30.50 13.48
N ASP A 819 8.54 -30.16 12.90
CA ASP A 819 9.68 -29.54 13.57
C ASP A 819 9.62 -28.00 13.65
N GLY A 820 8.61 -27.40 13.03
CA GLY A 820 8.38 -25.96 12.96
C GLY A 820 9.04 -25.28 11.76
N ASN A 821 9.73 -26.02 10.87
CA ASN A 821 10.30 -25.50 9.63
C ASN A 821 9.47 -25.98 8.42
N PRO A 822 9.26 -25.12 7.41
CA PRO A 822 8.59 -25.54 6.19
C PRO A 822 9.49 -26.48 5.38
N ASP A 823 8.95 -27.65 5.01
CA ASP A 823 9.54 -28.53 4.03
C ASP A 823 8.97 -28.21 2.63
N PHE A 824 9.76 -28.48 1.59
CA PHE A 824 9.38 -28.24 0.19
C PHE A 824 9.25 -29.57 -0.54
N LEU A 825 8.08 -29.79 -1.15
CA LEU A 825 7.89 -30.85 -2.15
C LEU A 825 7.55 -30.22 -3.49
N PHE A 826 8.49 -30.35 -4.42
CA PHE A 826 8.20 -30.08 -5.83
C PHE A 826 7.42 -31.27 -6.40
N VAL A 827 6.25 -30.95 -6.96
CA VAL A 827 5.46 -31.88 -7.75
C VAL A 827 5.51 -31.30 -9.15
N ASP A 828 6.21 -31.97 -10.05
CA ASP A 828 6.18 -31.66 -11.49
C ASP A 828 6.05 -32.99 -12.23
#